data_AF-A0A352IBF9-F1
#
_entry.id   AF-A0A352IBF9-F1
#
_cell.length_a   1.000
_cell.length_b   1.000
_cell.length_c   1.000
_cell.angle_alpha   90.00
_cell.angle_beta   90.00
_cell.angle_gamma   90.00
#
_symmetry.space_group_name_H-M   'P 1'
#
loop_
_entity.id
_entity.type
_entity.pdbx_description
1 polymer ?
#
loop_
_entity_poly.entity_id
_entity_poly.type
_entity_poly.pdbx_seq_one_letter_code
_entity_poly.pdbx_strand_id
1 'polypeptide(L)'
;MKNRTLGGQRTAPLYPQNARSGMPLWSRLRAIPFFVGLLMLLPMAAHAQREMYGRLNTADSTLTLYYDENKQESDYGIYTDHPYDAPDWEILSGSDERTASIKSVVFDPSFKDARPTTTYSWFSRCKNLEQIQGIEHLNTSEVTNMNGMFHNCEKLTTIDLSHFNTEKVTNMYGMFYGCKGLKEIDLHSFDTQNVVNFGSMFSGCEGLTTLHLASFDTRQANNMFEMFKDCAKLSSIDLSQFNTSSVTDMNRMFAGCKSLEDLNLSGFNVAKVKDMSYMFSACSKLTSIDLSNFNPQSLENMMYMFNLCDAVTSIKLPNSDIGNLKQMQGLFSNCKRLTDIQGLEHLNTSQVTNMDNVFSYCESLTAIDLSHFNTENVSSMYVMFQFCTSLKQLNLSSFDTRKVTNFGYMFYNCVGLTSLEFPPSFITESATYMSGMFQQCESLTDIKLGNFNTSNVTDMSYMFYGCKSLQNLDLSSFNVEKVENMQAMFAGCSKLTSIDLSHFNTESLSSMPIMFSGCKALTHIDLSSFNTEKVGSLQSLFYQCTSLEKVDLSNFNTTNLKDTRYMFEGCTSLVSVDLSSFATEKLESMDRMFSDCGKLQTIYASSAFTTDIVQWDSDAFKGCTSLPNYDASKTGKELTHIGEGGYFTVAPAWVRFDEGTGTLTFHCSTAKSDAATDYDLIEEIQAPGWNSNASDIKTVVFTRSFRDVRPTNCSAWFLNCSNLSRIDGLENLNTGNVTYMDAMFMNCSSLTSLDLSGFDTGNVTSMSMMFSGCTGLTSLNLSGFDTGNVTSMSQMFSGCTGLTSLDLSGFDTKNVTDMGAMFMKCSGLTSLDLSGFDTGNVGSMYYMFSGCASLTSLDLSGFNTEKVTTMQDMFAGCSQLAALDLSSFKGSQVTNAANMFDGCTGLASVSLSQFDTPKLRYMGKMFYNCSALTALDLSSFDLKEMNFRRGVEGNQMFDYCSSLQTIYVGDNFELKYGSNMFRGCHNLRGAIAFADGEDEVDKANYVTGYLTKKVGTNGDDIVGAVGNPLTIETLVLDDSKAFVLEENCRVKNVSYTRPMENEWGTLCLPYAINVGSGESTCQFYNVSGVGENSVTLERFEVGQIAPGYPVIVRKQNKEQMSITHIDNNLGTLLVTSPMSSYRLVGTFATTEVPEDCYFLAKDEFRLVRDYKPVAAGVKLAAFRAYLQPQEQTAERRAPVLNISVGGEASGVDAAEVVDALNNEGTEYYDLDGRRIPALRKGVNIVKTGDKVRKVIIK
;
A
#
# COMPACT_ATOMS: atom_id res chain seq x y z
N MET A 1 -14.36 25.61 24.31
CA MET A 1 -14.72 24.19 24.12
C MET A 1 -15.88 24.18 23.11
N LYS A 2 -15.62 24.04 21.79
CA LYS A 2 -15.54 22.78 21.00
C LYS A 2 -16.85 21.98 21.13
N ASN A 3 -17.72 22.02 20.10
CA ASN A 3 -17.84 21.07 18.97
C ASN A 3 -18.77 19.89 19.32
N ARG A 4 -19.60 19.29 18.46
CA ARG A 4 -20.11 19.50 17.08
C ARG A 4 -20.93 18.23 16.75
N THR A 5 -21.96 18.35 15.90
CA THR A 5 -22.44 17.46 14.78
C THR A 5 -23.96 17.62 14.68
N LEU A 6 -24.63 18.20 13.67
CA LEU A 6 -24.56 18.29 12.19
C LEU A 6 -24.92 17.01 11.41
N GLY A 7 -25.94 17.17 10.54
CA GLY A 7 -26.38 16.31 9.43
C GLY A 7 -27.83 15.85 9.60
N GLY A 8 -28.85 16.15 8.79
CA GLY A 8 -29.00 16.96 7.57
C GLY A 8 -30.26 16.46 6.84
N GLN A 9 -31.27 17.31 6.62
CA GLN A 9 -32.29 17.13 5.56
C GLN A 9 -32.85 18.49 5.09
N ARG A 10 -32.98 18.59 3.76
CA ARG A 10 -33.30 19.74 2.87
C ARG A 10 -34.75 20.23 3.02
N THR A 11 -35.05 21.52 3.27
CA THR A 11 -35.37 22.65 2.34
C THR A 11 -36.35 22.31 1.19
N ALA A 12 -37.63 22.72 1.25
CA ALA A 12 -38.24 24.02 0.85
C ALA A 12 -39.03 23.86 -0.49
N PRO A 13 -39.97 24.75 -0.94
CA PRO A 13 -40.11 26.14 -0.53
C PRO A 13 -41.55 26.74 -0.42
N LEU A 14 -41.66 27.76 0.43
CA LEU A 14 -42.50 28.94 0.22
C LEU A 14 -41.98 29.73 -0.99
N TYR A 15 -42.84 30.33 -1.84
CA TYR A 15 -42.66 31.71 -2.35
C TYR A 15 -43.81 32.18 -3.30
N PRO A 16 -43.89 33.49 -3.68
CA PRO A 16 -45.09 34.33 -3.62
C PRO A 16 -45.52 34.83 -5.02
N GLN A 17 -46.33 35.91 -5.13
CA GLN A 17 -45.92 37.14 -5.85
C GLN A 17 -46.96 38.27 -5.88
N ASN A 18 -46.43 39.50 -5.76
CA ASN A 18 -47.04 40.78 -6.08
C ASN A 18 -46.53 41.25 -7.46
N ALA A 19 -47.32 42.14 -8.07
CA ALA A 19 -46.94 43.23 -8.99
C ALA A 19 -47.09 43.06 -10.52
N ARG A 20 -47.79 44.08 -11.05
CA ARG A 20 -48.07 44.49 -12.43
C ARG A 20 -46.83 44.70 -13.30
N SER A 21 -46.94 44.48 -14.62
CA SER A 21 -46.99 45.53 -15.68
C SER A 21 -46.77 44.99 -17.11
N GLY A 22 -47.47 45.57 -18.10
CA GLY A 22 -47.16 45.45 -19.54
C GLY A 22 -48.37 45.36 -20.48
N MET A 23 -48.87 46.51 -20.96
CA MET A 23 -50.03 46.72 -21.87
C MET A 23 -49.80 46.26 -23.34
N PRO A 24 -50.82 46.31 -24.23
CA PRO A 24 -51.03 47.53 -25.04
C PRO A 24 -52.51 47.99 -25.24
N LEU A 25 -52.61 49.24 -25.72
CA LEU A 25 -53.78 50.13 -25.93
C LEU A 25 -54.79 49.73 -27.04
N TRP A 26 -55.91 50.50 -27.04
CA TRP A 26 -56.95 50.75 -28.07
C TRP A 26 -58.14 49.76 -28.03
N SER A 27 -59.43 50.12 -28.10
CA SER A 27 -60.18 51.39 -28.13
C SER A 27 -61.70 51.10 -28.12
N ARG A 28 -62.47 51.87 -27.33
CA ARG A 28 -63.88 52.33 -27.50
C ARG A 28 -64.94 51.46 -28.23
N LEU A 29 -66.10 51.27 -27.58
CA LEU A 29 -67.48 51.68 -27.99
C LEU A 29 -68.50 51.23 -26.90
N ARG A 30 -69.06 52.16 -26.09
CA ARG A 30 -70.48 52.67 -26.08
C ARG A 30 -71.55 51.55 -25.95
N ALA A 31 -72.58 51.60 -25.09
CA ALA A 31 -73.34 52.67 -24.42
C ALA A 31 -74.11 52.08 -23.21
N ILE A 32 -74.51 52.85 -22.18
CA ILE A 32 -75.86 53.40 -21.94
C ILE A 32 -75.83 54.20 -20.59
N PRO A 33 -76.69 55.21 -20.35
CA PRO A 33 -76.30 56.48 -19.72
C PRO A 33 -76.79 56.75 -18.27
N PHE A 34 -76.12 57.75 -17.67
CA PHE A 34 -76.55 58.78 -16.69
C PHE A 34 -78.03 58.86 -16.24
N PHE A 35 -78.25 59.03 -14.92
CA PHE A 35 -78.85 60.20 -14.22
C PHE A 35 -78.77 59.98 -12.69
N VAL A 36 -77.86 60.65 -11.97
CA VAL A 36 -78.05 61.85 -11.11
C VAL A 36 -79.08 61.68 -9.97
N GLY A 37 -78.58 61.78 -8.73
CA GLY A 37 -79.07 62.82 -7.80
C GLY A 37 -79.91 62.41 -6.58
N LEU A 38 -79.27 62.56 -5.41
CA LEU A 38 -79.73 63.41 -4.30
C LEU A 38 -80.76 62.85 -3.28
N LEU A 39 -80.48 63.19 -2.02
CA LEU A 39 -81.32 63.24 -0.79
C LEU A 39 -81.54 61.92 -0.04
N MET A 40 -80.85 61.72 1.09
CA MET A 40 -81.07 62.31 2.43
C MET A 40 -82.16 61.58 3.22
N LEU A 41 -81.68 60.89 4.26
CA LEU A 41 -82.12 60.93 5.65
C LEU A 41 -83.62 60.80 5.97
N LEU A 42 -83.95 59.65 6.60
CA LEU A 42 -84.77 59.41 7.82
C LEU A 42 -85.73 58.21 7.60
N PRO A 43 -86.10 57.43 8.64
CA PRO A 43 -85.38 56.99 9.85
C PRO A 43 -85.12 55.46 9.81
N MET A 44 -84.08 55.01 10.53
CA MET A 44 -83.92 53.59 10.89
C MET A 44 -85.10 53.16 11.78
N ALA A 45 -86.16 52.64 11.18
CA ALA A 45 -86.88 51.57 11.81
C ALA A 45 -86.00 50.33 11.67
N ALA A 46 -85.52 49.79 12.79
CA ALA A 46 -84.98 48.44 12.84
C ALA A 46 -86.09 47.49 12.38
N HIS A 47 -86.19 47.28 11.07
CA HIS A 47 -86.84 46.11 10.52
C HIS A 47 -85.87 44.99 10.83
N ALA A 48 -86.22 44.14 11.79
CA ALA A 48 -85.47 42.93 12.04
C ALA A 48 -85.38 42.18 10.70
N GLN A 49 -84.17 42.06 10.18
CA GLN A 49 -83.92 41.43 8.90
C GLN A 49 -84.05 39.93 9.14
N ARG A 50 -84.93 39.24 8.40
CA ARG A 50 -85.02 37.78 8.47
C ARG A 50 -83.67 37.19 8.07
N GLU A 51 -83.13 36.31 8.90
CA GLU A 51 -81.85 35.65 8.65
C GLU A 51 -82.06 34.15 8.46
N MET A 52 -81.26 33.53 7.59
CA MET A 52 -81.20 32.07 7.47
C MET A 52 -80.24 31.53 8.54
N TYR A 53 -80.72 30.60 9.37
CA TYR A 53 -79.89 29.99 10.42
C TYR A 53 -80.31 28.55 10.72
N GLY A 54 -79.38 27.77 11.28
CA GLY A 54 -79.60 26.39 11.73
C GLY A 54 -79.39 26.26 13.24
N ARG A 55 -80.29 25.53 13.91
CA ARG A 55 -80.23 25.23 15.35
C ARG A 55 -80.05 23.73 15.55
N LEU A 56 -78.95 23.33 16.20
CA LEU A 56 -78.65 21.93 16.49
C LEU A 56 -79.16 21.53 17.88
N ASN A 57 -80.11 20.60 17.95
CA ASN A 57 -80.49 19.94 19.18
C ASN A 57 -79.54 18.78 19.47
N THR A 58 -78.69 18.94 20.49
CA THR A 58 -77.69 17.93 20.85
C THR A 58 -78.28 16.71 21.55
N ALA A 59 -79.53 16.75 22.03
CA ALA A 59 -80.17 15.63 22.71
C ALA A 59 -80.65 14.54 21.73
N ASP A 60 -81.12 14.94 20.55
CA ASP A 60 -81.63 14.04 19.52
C ASP A 60 -80.86 14.12 18.20
N SER A 61 -79.79 14.93 18.14
CA SER A 61 -78.95 15.11 16.96
C SER A 61 -79.67 15.71 15.75
N THR A 62 -80.70 16.54 15.97
CA THR A 62 -81.48 17.18 14.91
C THR A 62 -81.02 18.61 14.62
N LEU A 63 -80.69 18.91 13.36
CA LEU A 63 -80.43 20.27 12.88
C LEU A 63 -81.70 20.84 12.23
N THR A 64 -82.29 21.88 12.82
CA THR A 64 -83.48 22.55 12.25
C THR A 64 -83.12 23.90 11.62
N LEU A 65 -83.56 24.12 10.38
CA LEU A 65 -83.27 25.30 9.56
C LEU A 65 -84.45 26.27 9.56
N TYR A 66 -84.19 27.54 9.86
CA TYR A 66 -85.19 28.60 10.01
C TYR A 66 -84.89 29.80 9.10
N TYR A 67 -85.94 30.56 8.77
CA TYR A 67 -85.82 31.85 8.10
C TYR A 67 -86.80 32.87 8.70
N ASP A 68 -86.38 33.51 9.80
CA ASP A 68 -87.18 34.49 10.52
C ASP A 68 -86.27 35.47 11.31
N GLU A 69 -86.87 36.21 12.25
CA GLU A 69 -86.21 37.23 13.06
C GLU A 69 -85.72 36.71 14.43
N ASN A 70 -85.81 35.39 14.69
CA ASN A 70 -85.64 34.76 16.01
C ASN A 70 -84.27 34.13 16.27
N LYS A 71 -83.29 34.39 15.40
CA LYS A 71 -81.93 33.85 15.52
C LYS A 71 -81.28 34.21 16.87
N GLN A 72 -80.73 33.22 17.54
CA GLN A 72 -79.97 33.37 18.78
C GLN A 72 -78.46 33.38 18.49
N GLU A 73 -77.66 33.93 19.41
CA GLU A 73 -76.19 33.97 19.27
C GLU A 73 -75.55 32.56 19.19
N SER A 74 -76.22 31.54 19.73
CA SER A 74 -75.79 30.13 19.68
C SER A 74 -76.21 29.38 18.41
N ASP A 75 -77.03 30.00 17.55
CA ASP A 75 -77.45 29.39 16.28
C ASP A 75 -76.39 29.56 15.20
N TYR A 76 -76.32 28.62 14.27
CA TYR A 76 -75.37 28.61 13.16
C TYR A 76 -75.91 29.41 11.97
N GLY A 77 -75.17 30.42 11.51
CA GLY A 77 -75.52 31.22 10.34
C GLY A 77 -75.44 30.45 9.02
N ILE A 78 -76.29 30.84 8.07
CA ILE A 78 -76.28 30.37 6.68
C ILE A 78 -76.07 31.58 5.78
N TYR A 79 -74.99 31.55 5.00
CA TYR A 79 -74.56 32.66 4.14
C TYR A 79 -74.79 32.33 2.66
N THR A 80 -75.18 33.33 1.88
CA THR A 80 -75.52 33.15 0.45
C THR A 80 -75.14 34.37 -0.40
N ASP A 81 -74.13 35.14 0.00
CA ASP A 81 -73.68 36.33 -0.72
C ASP A 81 -72.64 35.96 -1.80
N HIS A 82 -71.92 34.86 -1.60
CA HIS A 82 -70.93 34.32 -2.52
C HIS A 82 -71.27 32.87 -2.92
N PRO A 83 -71.00 32.45 -4.18
CA PRO A 83 -71.33 31.10 -4.65
C PRO A 83 -70.70 29.95 -3.85
N TYR A 84 -69.67 30.21 -3.04
CA TYR A 84 -68.95 29.23 -2.23
C TYR A 84 -69.14 29.43 -0.72
N ASP A 85 -70.19 30.15 -0.33
CA ASP A 85 -70.55 30.29 1.08
C ASP A 85 -71.05 28.94 1.62
N ALA A 86 -70.36 28.45 2.65
CA ALA A 86 -70.74 27.27 3.43
C ALA A 86 -71.33 27.71 4.79
N PRO A 87 -72.26 26.94 5.36
CA PRO A 87 -72.89 27.29 6.63
C PRO A 87 -71.96 27.10 7.83
N ASP A 88 -72.25 27.80 8.93
CA ASP A 88 -71.43 27.81 10.15
C ASP A 88 -71.17 26.44 10.77
N TRP A 89 -72.10 25.48 10.61
CA TRP A 89 -71.89 24.13 11.12
C TRP A 89 -70.80 23.36 10.36
N GLU A 90 -70.44 23.80 9.16
CA GLU A 90 -69.39 23.20 8.33
C GLU A 90 -68.04 23.94 8.46
N ILE A 91 -68.05 25.25 8.73
CA ILE A 91 -66.83 26.11 8.69
C ILE A 91 -66.26 26.50 10.06
N LEU A 92 -67.05 26.48 11.14
CA LEU A 92 -66.57 26.84 12.47
C LEU A 92 -65.69 25.73 13.08
N SER A 93 -64.86 26.09 14.06
CA SER A 93 -64.02 25.12 14.77
C SER A 93 -64.85 23.99 15.41
N GLY A 94 -64.33 22.76 15.31
CA GLY A 94 -65.06 21.56 15.75
C GLY A 94 -66.14 21.07 14.78
N SER A 95 -66.14 21.51 13.51
CA SER A 95 -67.12 21.10 12.51
C SER A 95 -67.15 19.59 12.25
N ASP A 96 -66.02 18.88 12.26
CA ASP A 96 -66.01 17.42 12.02
C ASP A 96 -66.79 16.62 13.08
N GLU A 97 -66.63 16.95 14.38
CA GLU A 97 -67.42 16.34 15.44
C GLU A 97 -68.89 16.75 15.34
N ARG A 98 -69.14 18.02 14.97
CA ARG A 98 -70.48 18.59 14.85
C ARG A 98 -71.28 17.96 13.71
N THR A 99 -70.77 17.94 12.48
CA THR A 99 -71.46 17.36 11.32
C THR A 99 -71.61 15.85 11.47
N ALA A 100 -70.62 15.16 12.03
CA ALA A 100 -70.76 13.74 12.38
C ALA A 100 -71.83 13.47 13.45
N SER A 101 -72.14 14.45 14.31
CA SER A 101 -73.19 14.31 15.32
C SER A 101 -74.61 14.42 14.75
N ILE A 102 -74.80 15.02 13.57
CA ILE A 102 -76.12 15.26 12.96
C ILE A 102 -76.68 13.94 12.42
N LYS A 103 -77.90 13.58 12.86
CA LYS A 103 -78.64 12.38 12.42
C LYS A 103 -79.88 12.71 11.60
N SER A 104 -80.46 13.89 11.81
CA SER A 104 -81.69 14.33 11.16
C SER A 104 -81.60 15.82 10.82
N VAL A 105 -82.11 16.21 9.66
CA VAL A 105 -82.26 17.62 9.27
C VAL A 105 -83.75 17.92 9.11
N VAL A 106 -84.18 19.06 9.62
CA VAL A 106 -85.57 19.54 9.50
C VAL A 106 -85.57 20.93 8.91
N PHE A 107 -86.28 21.14 7.81
CA PHE A 107 -86.58 22.48 7.30
C PHE A 107 -87.90 22.94 7.91
N ASP A 108 -87.86 24.00 8.71
CA ASP A 108 -89.06 24.58 9.30
C ASP A 108 -89.92 25.27 8.21
N PRO A 109 -91.27 25.32 8.33
CA PRO A 109 -92.12 26.02 7.36
C PRO A 109 -91.76 27.50 7.11
N SER A 110 -91.06 28.16 8.04
CA SER A 110 -90.51 29.50 7.83
C SER A 110 -89.51 29.56 6.65
N PHE A 111 -88.83 28.45 6.34
CA PHE A 111 -87.78 28.40 5.31
C PHE A 111 -88.31 28.53 3.87
N LYS A 112 -89.61 28.35 3.64
CA LYS A 112 -90.24 28.40 2.30
C LYS A 112 -90.00 29.71 1.52
N ASP A 113 -89.78 30.81 2.23
CA ASP A 113 -89.54 32.14 1.66
C ASP A 113 -88.04 32.46 1.51
N ALA A 114 -87.15 31.61 2.03
CA ALA A 114 -85.72 31.72 1.80
C ALA A 114 -85.39 31.45 0.32
N ARG A 115 -84.44 32.21 -0.24
CA ARG A 115 -83.99 32.08 -1.63
C ARG A 115 -82.47 32.03 -1.68
N PRO A 116 -81.86 30.93 -1.19
CA PRO A 116 -80.40 30.79 -1.22
C PRO A 116 -79.87 30.84 -2.66
N THR A 117 -78.76 31.54 -2.86
CA THR A 117 -78.05 31.58 -4.17
C THR A 117 -77.03 30.44 -4.32
N THR A 118 -76.73 29.75 -3.21
CA THR A 118 -75.81 28.60 -3.14
C THR A 118 -76.28 27.62 -2.07
N THR A 119 -75.99 26.34 -2.29
CA THR A 119 -76.14 25.26 -1.28
C THR A 119 -74.79 24.56 -1.03
N TYR A 120 -73.70 25.28 -1.31
CA TYR A 120 -72.35 24.77 -1.23
C TYR A 120 -72.05 24.13 0.13
N SER A 121 -71.75 22.82 0.11
CA SER A 121 -71.38 22.03 1.30
C SER A 121 -72.41 22.03 2.44
N TRP A 122 -73.70 22.30 2.18
CA TRP A 122 -74.69 22.47 3.25
C TRP A 122 -74.82 21.28 4.21
N PHE A 123 -74.78 20.04 3.73
CA PHE A 123 -74.79 18.85 4.57
C PHE A 123 -73.56 17.97 4.33
N SER A 124 -72.47 18.61 3.90
CA SER A 124 -71.19 17.95 3.74
C SER A 124 -70.74 17.34 5.08
N ARG A 125 -70.19 16.12 5.03
CA ARG A 125 -69.66 15.35 6.16
C ARG A 125 -70.68 14.97 7.24
N CYS A 126 -71.98 15.15 6.99
CA CYS A 126 -73.05 14.64 7.85
C CYS A 126 -73.20 13.11 7.73
N LYS A 127 -72.15 12.36 8.09
CA LYS A 127 -72.05 10.89 7.85
C LYS A 127 -73.15 10.07 8.51
N ASN A 128 -73.69 10.56 9.62
CA ASN A 128 -74.75 9.89 10.36
C ASN A 128 -76.16 10.37 9.98
N LEU A 129 -76.29 11.24 8.97
CA LEU A 129 -77.59 11.72 8.50
C LEU A 129 -78.41 10.56 7.91
N GLU A 130 -79.55 10.27 8.52
CA GLU A 130 -80.43 9.17 8.14
C GLU A 130 -81.70 9.68 7.43
N GLN A 131 -82.16 10.90 7.75
CA GLN A 131 -83.41 11.47 7.23
C GLN A 131 -83.37 13.00 7.11
N ILE A 132 -84.10 13.53 6.13
CA ILE A 132 -84.34 14.96 5.94
C ILE A 132 -85.86 15.17 5.85
N GLN A 133 -86.41 16.04 6.69
CA GLN A 133 -87.84 16.33 6.73
C GLN A 133 -88.10 17.79 6.33
N GLY A 134 -89.19 18.04 5.62
CA GLY A 134 -89.60 19.38 5.17
C GLY A 134 -88.78 19.94 4.00
N ILE A 135 -88.03 19.11 3.26
CA ILE A 135 -87.15 19.57 2.18
C ILE A 135 -87.89 20.33 1.07
N GLU A 136 -89.20 20.13 0.92
CA GLU A 136 -90.09 20.92 0.05
C GLU A 136 -90.18 22.40 0.42
N HIS A 137 -89.73 22.79 1.63
CA HIS A 137 -89.59 24.18 2.04
C HIS A 137 -88.27 24.82 1.58
N LEU A 138 -87.32 24.07 1.00
CA LEU A 138 -86.13 24.63 0.40
C LEU A 138 -86.41 25.08 -1.04
N ASN A 139 -86.48 26.40 -1.27
CA ASN A 139 -86.61 26.94 -2.61
C ASN A 139 -85.23 27.10 -3.29
N THR A 140 -84.96 26.27 -4.30
CA THR A 140 -83.68 26.25 -5.02
C THR A 140 -83.66 27.09 -6.31
N SER A 141 -84.71 27.87 -6.62
CA SER A 141 -84.85 28.55 -7.93
C SER A 141 -83.77 29.60 -8.25
N GLU A 142 -83.06 30.08 -7.22
CA GLU A 142 -81.96 31.05 -7.35
C GLU A 142 -80.57 30.41 -7.14
N VAL A 143 -80.51 29.10 -6.86
CA VAL A 143 -79.25 28.41 -6.58
C VAL A 143 -78.44 28.24 -7.86
N THR A 144 -77.19 28.71 -7.84
CA THR A 144 -76.25 28.58 -8.97
C THR A 144 -75.16 27.55 -8.71
N ASN A 145 -74.89 27.21 -7.45
CA ASN A 145 -73.88 26.25 -7.02
C ASN A 145 -74.48 25.24 -6.02
N MET A 146 -74.49 23.97 -6.38
CA MET A 146 -74.92 22.83 -5.55
C MET A 146 -73.76 21.90 -5.19
N ASN A 147 -72.52 22.37 -5.35
CA ASN A 147 -71.34 21.57 -5.07
C ASN A 147 -71.34 21.07 -3.61
N GLY A 148 -71.22 19.75 -3.46
CA GLY A 148 -71.07 19.09 -2.17
C GLY A 148 -72.28 19.14 -1.24
N MET A 149 -73.49 19.47 -1.73
CA MET A 149 -74.66 19.67 -0.86
C MET A 149 -74.93 18.48 0.08
N PHE A 150 -74.79 17.24 -0.37
CA PHE A 150 -74.96 16.01 0.42
C PHE A 150 -73.66 15.18 0.52
N HIS A 151 -72.50 15.82 0.39
CA HIS A 151 -71.22 15.14 0.34
C HIS A 151 -70.95 14.31 1.63
N ASN A 152 -70.59 13.04 1.49
CA ASN A 152 -70.34 12.07 2.56
C ASN A 152 -71.52 11.88 3.55
N CYS A 153 -72.77 11.97 3.08
CA CYS A 153 -73.95 11.52 3.84
C CYS A 153 -74.07 9.99 3.81
N GLU A 154 -73.12 9.29 4.42
CA GLU A 154 -72.92 7.83 4.25
C GLU A 154 -74.13 6.97 4.65
N LYS A 155 -74.93 7.40 5.64
CA LYS A 155 -76.12 6.68 6.10
C LYS A 155 -77.42 7.04 5.41
N LEU A 156 -77.44 8.07 4.56
CA LEU A 156 -78.65 8.50 3.87
C LEU A 156 -79.05 7.43 2.84
N THR A 157 -80.27 6.90 2.94
CA THR A 157 -80.74 5.79 2.08
C THR A 157 -81.68 6.21 0.95
N THR A 158 -82.38 7.34 1.14
CA THR A 158 -83.27 7.97 0.15
C THR A 158 -83.34 9.47 0.41
N ILE A 159 -83.71 10.24 -0.61
CA ILE A 159 -83.93 11.68 -0.53
C ILE A 159 -84.99 12.07 -1.57
N ASP A 160 -85.97 12.88 -1.17
CA ASP A 160 -86.94 13.45 -2.10
C ASP A 160 -86.37 14.76 -2.68
N LEU A 161 -86.24 14.81 -4.02
CA LEU A 161 -85.71 15.96 -4.77
C LEU A 161 -86.72 16.49 -5.80
N SER A 162 -87.96 16.01 -5.76
CA SER A 162 -89.00 16.32 -6.74
C SER A 162 -89.37 17.81 -6.81
N HIS A 163 -89.10 18.56 -5.73
CA HIS A 163 -89.34 20.00 -5.64
C HIS A 163 -88.14 20.88 -6.06
N PHE A 164 -86.99 20.30 -6.40
CA PHE A 164 -85.80 21.09 -6.76
C PHE A 164 -85.97 21.74 -8.13
N ASN A 165 -85.69 23.03 -8.23
CA ASN A 165 -85.48 23.73 -9.49
C ASN A 165 -83.97 23.94 -9.70
N THR A 166 -83.41 23.30 -10.72
CA THR A 166 -81.98 23.36 -11.03
C THR A 166 -81.64 24.16 -12.28
N GLU A 167 -82.61 24.88 -12.88
CA GLU A 167 -82.44 25.59 -14.16
C GLU A 167 -81.23 26.56 -14.16
N LYS A 168 -80.95 27.22 -13.03
CA LYS A 168 -79.83 28.17 -12.90
C LYS A 168 -78.52 27.53 -12.39
N VAL A 169 -78.52 26.25 -12.06
CA VAL A 169 -77.36 25.59 -11.47
C VAL A 169 -76.29 25.40 -12.53
N THR A 170 -75.06 25.79 -12.20
CA THR A 170 -73.89 25.66 -13.10
C THR A 170 -72.85 24.66 -12.59
N ASN A 171 -72.89 24.33 -11.29
CA ASN A 171 -71.93 23.45 -10.64
C ASN A 171 -72.64 22.44 -9.73
N MET A 172 -72.51 21.15 -10.04
CA MET A 172 -73.03 20.02 -9.26
C MET A 172 -71.90 19.09 -8.79
N TYR A 173 -70.67 19.60 -8.74
CA TYR A 173 -69.51 18.79 -8.35
C TYR A 173 -69.73 18.13 -6.99
N GLY A 174 -69.54 16.81 -6.92
CA GLY A 174 -69.60 16.06 -5.67
C GLY A 174 -70.91 16.16 -4.89
N MET A 175 -72.04 16.52 -5.52
CA MET A 175 -73.31 16.76 -4.84
C MET A 175 -73.76 15.59 -3.95
N PHE A 176 -73.58 14.34 -4.42
CA PHE A 176 -73.89 13.11 -3.69
C PHE A 176 -72.65 12.24 -3.42
N TYR A 177 -71.45 12.82 -3.51
CA TYR A 177 -70.20 12.09 -3.30
C TYR A 177 -70.24 11.34 -1.97
N GLY A 178 -69.84 10.07 -1.93
CA GLY A 178 -69.72 9.29 -0.69
C GLY A 178 -71.04 8.95 -0.01
N CYS A 179 -72.19 9.15 -0.66
CA CYS A 179 -73.50 8.73 -0.15
C CYS A 179 -73.69 7.20 -0.30
N LYS A 180 -72.93 6.42 0.47
CA LYS A 180 -72.86 4.95 0.39
C LYS A 180 -74.19 4.25 0.64
N GLY A 181 -75.08 4.85 1.43
CA GLY A 181 -76.38 4.30 1.78
C GLY A 181 -77.44 4.39 0.67
N LEU A 182 -77.28 5.30 -0.29
CA LEU A 182 -78.27 5.54 -1.35
C LEU A 182 -78.37 4.32 -2.27
N LYS A 183 -79.58 3.78 -2.44
CA LYS A 183 -79.86 2.61 -3.31
C LYS A 183 -80.39 2.99 -4.68
N GLU A 184 -81.20 4.04 -4.70
CA GLU A 184 -81.80 4.68 -5.87
C GLU A 184 -81.93 6.18 -5.56
N ILE A 185 -82.02 7.00 -6.61
CA ILE A 185 -82.25 8.44 -6.49
C ILE A 185 -83.09 8.90 -7.69
N ASP A 186 -84.14 9.65 -7.42
CA ASP A 186 -85.00 10.22 -8.45
C ASP A 186 -84.51 11.63 -8.83
N LEU A 187 -84.25 11.83 -10.12
CA LEU A 187 -83.69 13.07 -10.67
C LEU A 187 -84.53 13.62 -11.84
N HIS A 188 -85.80 13.19 -11.98
CA HIS A 188 -86.65 13.59 -13.11
C HIS A 188 -86.91 15.11 -13.17
N SER A 189 -86.86 15.81 -12.03
CA SER A 189 -87.08 17.26 -11.92
C SER A 189 -85.87 18.10 -12.31
N PHE A 190 -84.70 17.49 -12.51
CA PHE A 190 -83.45 18.22 -12.74
C PHE A 190 -83.37 18.72 -14.18
N ASP A 191 -83.33 20.05 -14.36
CA ASP A 191 -82.85 20.70 -15.57
C ASP A 191 -81.35 20.97 -15.42
N THR A 192 -80.54 20.41 -16.32
CA THR A 192 -79.07 20.45 -16.24
C THR A 192 -78.42 21.18 -17.42
N GLN A 193 -79.20 21.85 -18.27
CA GLN A 193 -78.71 22.48 -19.50
C GLN A 193 -77.59 23.53 -19.28
N ASN A 194 -77.54 24.13 -18.08
CA ASN A 194 -76.56 25.15 -17.69
C ASN A 194 -75.42 24.59 -16.83
N VAL A 195 -75.45 23.30 -16.47
CA VAL A 195 -74.45 22.68 -15.61
C VAL A 195 -73.18 22.41 -16.42
N VAL A 196 -72.07 22.98 -15.95
CA VAL A 196 -70.75 22.87 -16.59
C VAL A 196 -69.88 21.80 -15.91
N ASN A 197 -70.06 21.60 -14.59
CA ASN A 197 -69.24 20.71 -13.77
C ASN A 197 -70.08 19.63 -13.08
N PHE A 198 -69.95 18.37 -13.55
CA PHE A 198 -70.57 17.16 -12.98
C PHE A 198 -69.56 16.27 -12.24
N GLY A 199 -68.32 16.76 -12.06
CA GLY A 199 -67.23 15.97 -11.50
C GLY A 199 -67.61 15.35 -10.16
N SER A 200 -67.32 14.06 -10.01
CA SER A 200 -67.52 13.27 -8.80
C SER A 200 -68.95 13.28 -8.24
N MET A 201 -69.97 13.69 -9.02
CA MET A 201 -71.33 13.92 -8.53
C MET A 201 -71.92 12.72 -7.76
N PHE A 202 -71.68 11.50 -8.25
CA PHE A 202 -72.12 10.24 -7.62
C PHE A 202 -70.93 9.36 -7.16
N SER A 203 -69.72 9.91 -7.10
CA SER A 203 -68.54 9.14 -6.74
C SER A 203 -68.65 8.59 -5.31
N GLY A 204 -68.40 7.31 -5.08
CA GLY A 204 -68.52 6.67 -3.77
C GLY A 204 -69.96 6.34 -3.34
N CYS A 205 -70.94 6.45 -4.23
CA CYS A 205 -72.31 5.96 -4.00
C CYS A 205 -72.39 4.42 -4.13
N GLU A 206 -71.68 3.71 -3.26
CA GLU A 206 -71.53 2.24 -3.32
C GLU A 206 -72.86 1.45 -3.26
N GLY A 207 -73.92 2.06 -2.71
CA GLY A 207 -75.24 1.48 -2.58
C GLY A 207 -76.07 1.49 -3.86
N LEU A 208 -75.77 2.38 -4.82
CA LEU A 208 -76.60 2.60 -6.00
C LEU A 208 -76.61 1.36 -6.89
N THR A 209 -77.81 0.88 -7.22
CA THR A 209 -78.00 -0.29 -8.11
C THR A 209 -78.37 0.10 -9.52
N THR A 210 -79.16 1.17 -9.67
CA THR A 210 -79.59 1.77 -10.93
C THR A 210 -79.55 3.29 -10.81
N LEU A 211 -79.40 3.99 -11.94
CA LEU A 211 -79.43 5.44 -12.00
C LEU A 211 -80.11 5.88 -13.29
N HIS A 212 -81.19 6.66 -13.18
CA HIS A 212 -81.96 7.15 -14.33
C HIS A 212 -81.58 8.59 -14.65
N LEU A 213 -80.98 8.82 -15.83
CA LEU A 213 -80.42 10.12 -16.23
C LEU A 213 -81.07 10.69 -17.50
N ALA A 214 -82.29 10.27 -17.83
CA ALA A 214 -82.95 10.67 -19.07
C ALA A 214 -83.24 12.18 -19.18
N SER A 215 -83.33 12.90 -18.05
CA SER A 215 -83.52 14.35 -17.98
C SER A 215 -82.24 15.16 -18.17
N PHE A 216 -81.06 14.52 -18.22
CA PHE A 216 -79.78 15.24 -18.21
C PHE A 216 -79.43 15.78 -19.59
N ASP A 217 -79.17 17.09 -19.67
CA ASP A 217 -78.59 17.78 -20.83
C ASP A 217 -77.14 18.15 -20.54
N THR A 218 -76.21 17.36 -21.05
CA THR A 218 -74.77 17.51 -20.76
C THR A 218 -74.04 18.37 -21.79
N ARG A 219 -74.73 19.10 -22.69
CA ARG A 219 -74.07 19.82 -23.81
C ARG A 219 -73.04 20.87 -23.36
N GLN A 220 -73.24 21.46 -22.18
CA GLN A 220 -72.33 22.44 -21.58
C GLN A 220 -71.29 21.83 -20.65
N ALA A 221 -71.35 20.51 -20.38
CA ALA A 221 -70.43 19.85 -19.47
C ALA A 221 -68.99 19.89 -20.00
N ASN A 222 -68.07 20.46 -19.23
CA ASN A 222 -66.63 20.40 -19.53
C ASN A 222 -65.86 19.43 -18.62
N ASN A 223 -66.42 19.08 -17.46
CA ASN A 223 -65.80 18.20 -16.46
C ASN A 223 -66.75 17.06 -16.06
N MET A 224 -66.32 15.82 -16.30
CA MET A 224 -66.97 14.58 -15.88
C MET A 224 -66.01 13.66 -15.10
N PHE A 225 -64.92 14.22 -14.57
CA PHE A 225 -63.96 13.53 -13.69
C PHE A 225 -64.70 12.73 -12.61
N GLU A 226 -64.41 11.44 -12.47
CA GLU A 226 -64.93 10.56 -11.41
C GLU A 226 -66.46 10.50 -11.24
N MET A 227 -67.26 10.94 -12.21
CA MET A 227 -68.71 11.15 -12.02
C MET A 227 -69.45 9.95 -11.37
N PHE A 228 -69.08 8.71 -11.73
CA PHE A 228 -69.67 7.47 -11.20
C PHE A 228 -68.63 6.57 -10.50
N LYS A 229 -67.47 7.11 -10.11
CA LYS A 229 -66.41 6.31 -9.49
C LYS A 229 -66.92 5.60 -8.23
N ASP A 230 -66.52 4.36 -7.99
CA ASP A 230 -66.89 3.54 -6.83
C ASP A 230 -68.40 3.35 -6.61
N CYS A 231 -69.23 3.51 -7.66
CA CYS A 231 -70.62 3.03 -7.68
C CYS A 231 -70.67 1.50 -7.80
N ALA A 232 -70.13 0.79 -6.80
CA ALA A 232 -69.76 -0.61 -6.90
C ALA A 232 -70.92 -1.58 -7.20
N LYS A 233 -72.16 -1.23 -6.84
CA LYS A 233 -73.37 -2.02 -7.08
C LYS A 233 -74.13 -1.65 -8.35
N LEU A 234 -73.69 -0.61 -9.08
CA LEU A 234 -74.35 -0.16 -10.31
C LEU A 234 -74.15 -1.21 -11.40
N SER A 235 -75.24 -1.86 -11.82
CA SER A 235 -75.20 -2.95 -12.80
C SER A 235 -75.40 -2.49 -14.24
N SER A 236 -76.10 -1.38 -14.44
CA SER A 236 -76.39 -0.79 -15.74
C SER A 236 -76.64 0.71 -15.60
N ILE A 237 -76.26 1.48 -16.63
CA ILE A 237 -76.54 2.91 -16.72
C ILE A 237 -76.85 3.28 -18.18
N ASP A 238 -77.94 4.01 -18.39
CA ASP A 238 -78.29 4.53 -19.72
C ASP A 238 -77.65 5.90 -19.92
N LEU A 239 -76.77 5.99 -20.90
CA LEU A 239 -76.03 7.20 -21.27
C LEU A 239 -76.39 7.69 -22.68
N SER A 240 -77.48 7.20 -23.27
CA SER A 240 -77.83 7.47 -24.67
C SER A 240 -78.08 8.94 -25.01
N GLN A 241 -78.48 9.76 -24.03
CA GLN A 241 -78.71 11.20 -24.18
C GLN A 241 -77.47 12.07 -23.92
N PHE A 242 -76.36 11.48 -23.47
CA PHE A 242 -75.18 12.27 -23.11
C PHE A 242 -74.51 12.84 -24.37
N ASN A 243 -74.31 14.16 -24.36
CA ASN A 243 -73.46 14.86 -25.32
C ASN A 243 -72.16 15.26 -24.62
N THR A 244 -71.05 14.63 -25.00
CA THR A 244 -69.75 14.88 -24.37
C THR A 244 -68.82 15.77 -25.21
N SER A 245 -69.32 16.42 -26.26
CA SER A 245 -68.50 17.20 -27.21
C SER A 245 -67.79 18.43 -26.62
N SER A 246 -68.16 18.83 -25.40
CA SER A 246 -67.54 19.92 -24.63
C SER A 246 -66.59 19.43 -23.52
N VAL A 247 -66.59 18.13 -23.23
CA VAL A 247 -65.85 17.54 -22.11
C VAL A 247 -64.36 17.49 -22.42
N THR A 248 -63.54 17.93 -21.45
CA THR A 248 -62.07 17.92 -21.56
C THR A 248 -61.41 16.91 -20.62
N ASP A 249 -62.10 16.48 -19.55
CA ASP A 249 -61.60 15.53 -18.55
C ASP A 249 -62.68 14.50 -18.19
N MET A 250 -62.35 13.22 -18.33
CA MET A 250 -63.18 12.05 -17.98
C MET A 250 -62.39 11.01 -17.17
N ASN A 251 -61.30 11.43 -16.53
CA ASN A 251 -60.50 10.54 -15.70
C ASN A 251 -61.38 9.82 -14.66
N ARG A 252 -61.15 8.51 -14.50
CA ARG A 252 -61.85 7.64 -13.52
C ARG A 252 -63.39 7.65 -13.57
N MET A 253 -64.01 8.09 -14.66
CA MET A 253 -65.47 8.30 -14.73
C MET A 253 -66.30 7.08 -14.25
N PHE A 254 -65.88 5.86 -14.58
CA PHE A 254 -66.53 4.60 -14.17
C PHE A 254 -65.63 3.72 -13.28
N ALA A 255 -64.52 4.25 -12.77
CA ALA A 255 -63.57 3.45 -12.00
C ALA A 255 -64.25 2.84 -10.76
N GLY A 256 -64.09 1.55 -10.49
CA GLY A 256 -64.68 0.89 -9.33
C GLY A 256 -66.17 0.52 -9.46
N CYS A 257 -66.78 0.68 -10.64
CA CYS A 257 -68.12 0.17 -10.96
C CYS A 257 -68.11 -1.36 -11.12
N LYS A 258 -67.83 -2.08 -10.03
CA LYS A 258 -67.55 -3.53 -10.01
C LYS A 258 -68.70 -4.41 -10.53
N SER A 259 -69.94 -3.93 -10.50
CA SER A 259 -71.12 -4.69 -10.92
C SER A 259 -71.53 -4.44 -12.37
N LEU A 260 -70.89 -3.52 -13.08
CA LEU A 260 -71.23 -3.15 -14.45
C LEU A 260 -70.85 -4.29 -15.42
N GLU A 261 -71.83 -4.82 -16.16
CA GLU A 261 -71.64 -5.97 -17.06
C GLU A 261 -71.47 -5.55 -18.53
N ASP A 262 -72.15 -4.46 -18.92
CA ASP A 262 -72.10 -3.85 -20.25
C ASP A 262 -72.20 -2.31 -20.12
N LEU A 263 -71.64 -1.60 -21.10
CA LEU A 263 -71.65 -0.14 -21.14
C LEU A 263 -71.70 0.37 -22.59
N ASN A 264 -72.83 0.96 -22.97
CA ASN A 264 -72.98 1.56 -24.29
C ASN A 264 -72.42 3.00 -24.32
N LEU A 265 -71.36 3.21 -25.09
CA LEU A 265 -70.68 4.52 -25.27
C LEU A 265 -70.82 5.07 -26.70
N SER A 266 -71.76 4.56 -27.50
CA SER A 266 -71.89 4.93 -28.91
C SER A 266 -72.17 6.42 -29.16
N GLY A 267 -72.77 7.11 -28.18
CA GLY A 267 -73.11 8.53 -28.25
C GLY A 267 -71.98 9.50 -27.86
N PHE A 268 -70.84 8.98 -27.37
CA PHE A 268 -69.78 9.82 -26.84
C PHE A 268 -68.95 10.46 -27.95
N ASN A 269 -68.69 11.77 -27.82
CA ASN A 269 -67.71 12.50 -28.60
C ASN A 269 -66.55 12.93 -27.69
N VAL A 270 -65.36 12.42 -27.97
CA VAL A 270 -64.18 12.57 -27.12
C VAL A 270 -63.08 13.44 -27.74
N ALA A 271 -63.38 14.19 -28.81
CA ALA A 271 -62.36 14.94 -29.56
C ALA A 271 -61.58 15.97 -28.73
N LYS A 272 -62.18 16.49 -27.65
CA LYS A 272 -61.57 17.47 -26.73
C LYS A 272 -61.04 16.86 -25.43
N VAL A 273 -61.26 15.56 -25.19
CA VAL A 273 -60.85 14.89 -23.96
C VAL A 273 -59.33 14.69 -23.97
N LYS A 274 -58.65 15.14 -22.92
CA LYS A 274 -57.20 15.02 -22.78
C LYS A 274 -56.76 13.85 -21.91
N ASP A 275 -57.58 13.48 -20.93
CA ASP A 275 -57.27 12.45 -19.93
C ASP A 275 -58.43 11.46 -19.79
N MET A 276 -58.13 10.19 -20.06
CA MET A 276 -59.02 9.03 -19.83
C MET A 276 -58.38 8.00 -18.91
N SER A 277 -57.36 8.39 -18.13
CA SER A 277 -56.70 7.46 -17.24
C SER A 277 -57.68 6.90 -16.20
N TYR A 278 -57.51 5.60 -15.91
CA TYR A 278 -58.35 4.81 -15.00
C TYR A 278 -59.86 4.79 -15.33
N MET A 279 -60.31 5.24 -16.51
CA MET A 279 -61.73 5.44 -16.81
C MET A 279 -62.62 4.24 -16.48
N PHE A 280 -62.14 3.01 -16.74
CA PHE A 280 -62.84 1.75 -16.45
C PHE A 280 -62.13 0.90 -15.40
N SER A 281 -61.16 1.45 -14.67
CA SER A 281 -60.35 0.64 -13.74
C SER A 281 -61.24 -0.05 -12.70
N ALA A 282 -61.02 -1.33 -12.45
CA ALA A 282 -61.77 -2.16 -11.50
C ALA A 282 -63.26 -2.34 -11.86
N CYS A 283 -63.64 -2.18 -13.12
CA CYS A 283 -64.92 -2.67 -13.67
C CYS A 283 -64.87 -4.21 -13.85
N SER A 284 -64.74 -4.94 -12.74
CA SER A 284 -64.39 -6.37 -12.73
C SER A 284 -65.38 -7.32 -13.40
N LYS A 285 -66.62 -6.89 -13.66
CA LYS A 285 -67.65 -7.69 -14.34
C LYS A 285 -67.84 -7.36 -15.82
N LEU A 286 -67.21 -6.30 -16.31
CA LEU A 286 -67.33 -5.86 -17.69
C LEU A 286 -66.71 -6.91 -18.60
N THR A 287 -67.46 -7.40 -19.59
CA THR A 287 -67.03 -8.55 -20.42
C THR A 287 -66.40 -8.15 -21.75
N SER A 288 -66.80 -7.00 -22.28
CA SER A 288 -66.28 -6.39 -23.50
C SER A 288 -66.46 -4.88 -23.45
N ILE A 289 -65.63 -4.13 -24.19
CA ILE A 289 -65.74 -2.68 -24.32
C ILE A 289 -65.46 -2.31 -25.78
N ASP A 290 -66.37 -1.54 -26.38
CA ASP A 290 -66.26 -1.06 -27.75
C ASP A 290 -66.08 0.46 -27.76
N LEU A 291 -64.87 0.93 -28.11
CA LEU A 291 -64.52 2.34 -28.25
C LEU A 291 -64.30 2.73 -29.72
N SER A 292 -64.71 1.89 -30.67
CA SER A 292 -64.39 2.07 -32.10
C SER A 292 -64.95 3.37 -32.69
N ASN A 293 -66.01 3.94 -32.10
CA ASN A 293 -66.62 5.20 -32.48
C ASN A 293 -65.89 6.45 -31.97
N PHE A 294 -64.90 6.29 -31.08
CA PHE A 294 -64.19 7.43 -30.50
C PHE A 294 -63.24 8.06 -31.53
N ASN A 295 -63.11 9.38 -31.47
CA ASN A 295 -62.13 10.14 -32.27
C ASN A 295 -61.30 11.06 -31.35
N PRO A 296 -60.34 10.51 -30.59
CA PRO A 296 -59.69 11.19 -29.46
C PRO A 296 -58.48 12.04 -29.88
N GLN A 297 -58.69 13.06 -30.72
CA GLN A 297 -57.61 13.89 -31.29
C GLN A 297 -56.75 14.63 -30.24
N SER A 298 -57.32 14.95 -29.08
CA SER A 298 -56.64 15.69 -28.00
C SER A 298 -56.10 14.80 -26.88
N LEU A 299 -56.25 13.48 -26.98
CA LEU A 299 -55.96 12.55 -25.88
C LEU A 299 -54.45 12.41 -25.65
N GLU A 300 -54.02 12.67 -24.42
CA GLU A 300 -52.62 12.61 -24.00
C GLU A 300 -52.36 11.47 -23.00
N ASN A 301 -53.39 11.03 -22.26
CA ASN A 301 -53.24 10.13 -21.12
C ASN A 301 -54.31 9.02 -21.08
N MET A 302 -53.85 7.75 -21.12
CA MET A 302 -54.68 6.54 -20.99
C MET A 302 -54.16 5.58 -19.90
N MET A 303 -53.38 6.07 -18.94
CA MET A 303 -52.80 5.19 -17.91
C MET A 303 -53.88 4.39 -17.18
N TYR A 304 -53.65 3.09 -16.98
CA TYR A 304 -54.52 2.22 -16.19
C TYR A 304 -56.00 2.20 -16.61
N MET A 305 -56.33 2.59 -17.83
CA MET A 305 -57.72 2.77 -18.28
C MET A 305 -58.59 1.52 -18.04
N PHE A 306 -58.04 0.32 -18.28
CA PHE A 306 -58.71 -0.97 -18.08
C PHE A 306 -58.13 -1.77 -16.91
N ASN A 307 -57.39 -1.14 -16.00
CA ASN A 307 -56.69 -1.86 -14.95
C ASN A 307 -57.66 -2.59 -14.00
N LEU A 308 -57.43 -3.87 -13.72
CA LEU A 308 -58.31 -4.74 -12.88
C LEU A 308 -59.68 -5.05 -13.51
N CYS A 309 -59.78 -5.04 -14.84
CA CYS A 309 -60.95 -5.50 -15.59
C CYS A 309 -60.89 -7.02 -15.83
N ASP A 310 -60.93 -7.81 -14.75
CA ASP A 310 -60.67 -9.27 -14.77
C ASP A 310 -61.59 -10.06 -15.73
N ALA A 311 -62.83 -9.62 -15.95
CA ALA A 311 -63.81 -10.30 -16.80
C ALA A 311 -63.71 -9.96 -18.29
N VAL A 312 -62.96 -8.93 -18.67
CA VAL A 312 -62.89 -8.48 -20.07
C VAL A 312 -62.16 -9.52 -20.92
N THR A 313 -62.81 -9.92 -22.01
CA THR A 313 -62.28 -10.89 -22.98
C THR A 313 -61.80 -10.25 -24.28
N SER A 314 -62.41 -9.13 -24.68
CA SER A 314 -62.07 -8.38 -25.89
C SER A 314 -62.26 -6.88 -25.66
N ILE A 315 -61.31 -6.09 -26.19
CA ILE A 315 -61.37 -4.62 -26.21
C ILE A 315 -61.24 -4.16 -27.65
N LYS A 316 -62.13 -3.28 -28.11
CA LYS A 316 -61.96 -2.56 -29.37
C LYS A 316 -61.56 -1.12 -29.09
N LEU A 317 -60.35 -0.76 -29.50
CA LEU A 317 -59.82 0.60 -29.42
C LEU A 317 -60.42 1.49 -30.53
N PRO A 318 -60.24 2.81 -30.45
CA PRO A 318 -60.67 3.74 -31.49
C PRO A 318 -60.13 3.37 -32.88
N ASN A 319 -60.96 3.43 -33.91
CA ASN A 319 -60.55 3.20 -35.31
C ASN A 319 -59.79 4.39 -35.93
N SER A 320 -59.58 5.46 -35.16
CA SER A 320 -58.89 6.68 -35.58
C SER A 320 -57.56 6.82 -34.84
N ASP A 321 -56.55 7.37 -35.51
CA ASP A 321 -55.22 7.55 -34.94
C ASP A 321 -55.22 8.43 -33.67
N ILE A 322 -54.59 7.92 -32.61
CA ILE A 322 -54.41 8.64 -31.33
C ILE A 322 -53.04 9.33 -31.33
N GLY A 323 -52.93 10.47 -32.03
CA GLY A 323 -51.64 11.09 -32.37
C GLY A 323 -50.83 11.73 -31.23
N ASN A 324 -51.44 12.04 -30.08
CA ASN A 324 -50.84 12.83 -28.99
C ASN A 324 -50.58 12.03 -27.69
N LEU A 325 -50.62 10.70 -27.74
CA LEU A 325 -50.53 9.85 -26.55
C LEU A 325 -49.13 9.92 -25.89
N LYS A 326 -49.08 10.36 -24.63
CA LYS A 326 -47.84 10.50 -23.83
C LYS A 326 -47.73 9.47 -22.71
N GLN A 327 -48.87 9.02 -22.16
CA GLN A 327 -48.91 8.14 -20.98
C GLN A 327 -49.86 6.97 -21.19
N MET A 328 -49.36 5.75 -21.03
CA MET A 328 -50.14 4.52 -21.21
C MET A 328 -49.75 3.39 -20.24
N GLN A 329 -48.99 3.69 -19.17
CA GLN A 329 -48.60 2.64 -18.21
C GLN A 329 -49.83 1.94 -17.63
N GLY A 330 -49.74 0.61 -17.52
CA GLY A 330 -50.82 -0.22 -17.00
C GLY A 330 -52.12 -0.26 -17.81
N LEU A 331 -52.13 0.18 -19.07
CA LEU A 331 -53.35 0.31 -19.89
C LEU A 331 -54.26 -0.93 -19.82
N PHE A 332 -53.71 -2.14 -19.93
CA PHE A 332 -54.43 -3.42 -19.86
C PHE A 332 -54.04 -4.27 -18.65
N SER A 333 -53.45 -3.66 -17.61
CA SER A 333 -52.97 -4.38 -16.43
C SER A 333 -54.11 -5.14 -15.73
N ASN A 334 -53.88 -6.39 -15.33
CA ASN A 334 -54.86 -7.26 -14.68
C ASN A 334 -56.15 -7.51 -15.50
N CYS A 335 -56.09 -7.42 -16.82
CA CYS A 335 -57.15 -7.94 -17.69
C CYS A 335 -56.97 -9.46 -17.90
N LYS A 336 -57.17 -10.25 -16.82
CA LYS A 336 -56.77 -11.67 -16.77
C LYS A 336 -57.37 -12.56 -17.86
N ARG A 337 -58.60 -12.24 -18.30
CA ARG A 337 -59.34 -12.99 -19.32
C ARG A 337 -59.20 -12.43 -20.73
N LEU A 338 -58.38 -11.40 -20.92
CA LEU A 338 -58.19 -10.74 -22.21
C LEU A 338 -57.50 -11.67 -23.21
N THR A 339 -58.16 -11.89 -24.35
CA THR A 339 -57.63 -12.75 -25.42
C THR A 339 -57.40 -12.00 -26.73
N ASP A 340 -58.08 -10.87 -26.94
CA ASP A 340 -58.05 -10.11 -28.20
C ASP A 340 -58.13 -8.60 -27.96
N ILE A 341 -57.33 -7.82 -28.69
CA ILE A 341 -57.35 -6.35 -28.68
C ILE A 341 -57.35 -5.88 -30.14
N GLN A 342 -58.45 -5.23 -30.55
CA GLN A 342 -58.60 -4.69 -31.90
C GLN A 342 -58.24 -3.21 -31.94
N GLY A 343 -57.55 -2.76 -32.98
CA GLY A 343 -57.17 -1.35 -33.18
C GLY A 343 -55.88 -0.91 -32.48
N LEU A 344 -54.99 -1.84 -32.12
CA LEU A 344 -53.67 -1.52 -31.55
C LEU A 344 -52.80 -0.70 -32.52
N GLU A 345 -52.97 -0.93 -33.82
CA GLU A 345 -52.27 -0.24 -34.91
C GLU A 345 -52.56 1.27 -34.97
N HIS A 346 -53.64 1.74 -34.34
CA HIS A 346 -54.03 3.16 -34.27
C HIS A 346 -53.43 3.90 -33.07
N LEU A 347 -52.73 3.20 -32.17
CA LEU A 347 -52.03 3.81 -31.05
C LEU A 347 -50.67 4.37 -31.51
N ASN A 348 -50.56 5.69 -31.65
CA ASN A 348 -49.26 6.33 -31.88
C ASN A 348 -48.48 6.44 -30.57
N THR A 349 -47.52 5.54 -30.35
CA THR A 349 -46.70 5.50 -29.13
C THR A 349 -45.43 6.36 -29.21
N SER A 350 -45.22 7.15 -30.28
CA SER A 350 -43.96 7.89 -30.49
C SER A 350 -43.62 8.91 -29.40
N GLN A 351 -44.62 9.40 -28.64
CA GLN A 351 -44.42 10.33 -27.52
C GLN A 351 -44.44 9.66 -26.14
N VAL A 352 -44.62 8.33 -26.09
CA VAL A 352 -44.68 7.58 -24.83
C VAL A 352 -43.27 7.39 -24.28
N THR A 353 -43.09 7.75 -23.01
CA THR A 353 -41.80 7.60 -22.30
C THR A 353 -41.79 6.46 -21.29
N ASN A 354 -42.95 5.96 -20.86
CA ASN A 354 -43.05 4.86 -19.89
C ASN A 354 -44.07 3.82 -20.39
N MET A 355 -43.61 2.57 -20.54
CA MET A 355 -44.43 1.42 -20.94
C MET A 355 -44.45 0.35 -19.84
N ASP A 356 -44.34 0.77 -18.58
CA ASP A 356 -44.44 -0.14 -17.45
C ASP A 356 -45.81 -0.81 -17.42
N ASN A 357 -45.81 -2.09 -17.05
CA ASN A 357 -46.98 -2.90 -16.74
C ASN A 357 -48.15 -2.88 -17.76
N VAL A 358 -47.93 -2.48 -19.02
CA VAL A 358 -48.99 -2.28 -20.04
C VAL A 358 -49.88 -3.52 -20.19
N PHE A 359 -49.28 -4.71 -20.23
CA PHE A 359 -49.95 -6.00 -20.38
C PHE A 359 -49.81 -6.90 -19.14
N SER A 360 -49.35 -6.37 -18.01
CA SER A 360 -49.11 -7.16 -16.80
C SER A 360 -50.38 -7.91 -16.35
N TYR A 361 -50.27 -9.18 -15.99
CA TYR A 361 -51.36 -10.08 -15.61
C TYR A 361 -52.42 -10.32 -16.69
N CYS A 362 -52.09 -10.18 -17.98
CA CYS A 362 -52.95 -10.65 -19.07
C CYS A 362 -52.80 -12.18 -19.26
N GLU A 363 -53.23 -12.96 -18.27
CA GLU A 363 -52.98 -14.41 -18.17
C GLU A 363 -53.52 -15.24 -19.35
N SER A 364 -54.60 -14.79 -20.00
CA SER A 364 -55.23 -15.48 -21.15
C SER A 364 -54.68 -15.08 -22.52
N LEU A 365 -53.78 -14.08 -22.59
CA LEU A 365 -53.21 -13.59 -23.83
C LEU A 365 -52.21 -14.60 -24.39
N THR A 366 -52.43 -15.09 -25.62
CA THR A 366 -51.59 -16.15 -26.22
C THR A 366 -50.55 -15.62 -27.21
N ALA A 367 -50.88 -14.54 -27.91
CA ALA A 367 -50.01 -13.81 -28.82
C ALA A 367 -50.48 -12.35 -28.87
N ILE A 368 -49.57 -11.44 -29.19
CA ILE A 368 -49.88 -10.03 -29.44
C ILE A 368 -48.90 -9.46 -30.46
N ASP A 369 -49.42 -8.69 -31.41
CA ASP A 369 -48.63 -8.02 -32.42
C ASP A 369 -48.39 -6.56 -32.02
N LEU A 370 -47.12 -6.20 -31.83
CA LEU A 370 -46.69 -4.85 -31.45
C LEU A 370 -45.82 -4.19 -32.51
N SER A 371 -45.82 -4.67 -33.76
CA SER A 371 -44.97 -4.14 -34.84
C SER A 371 -45.24 -2.67 -35.21
N HIS A 372 -46.32 -2.08 -34.70
CA HIS A 372 -46.68 -0.68 -34.93
C HIS A 372 -46.19 0.25 -33.80
N PHE A 373 -45.69 -0.29 -32.69
CA PHE A 373 -45.24 0.51 -31.57
C PHE A 373 -43.90 1.16 -31.89
N ASN A 374 -43.82 2.48 -31.77
CA ASN A 374 -42.58 3.23 -31.71
C ASN A 374 -42.15 3.37 -30.23
N THR A 375 -41.01 2.79 -29.88
CA THR A 375 -40.47 2.81 -28.51
C THR A 375 -39.24 3.69 -28.33
N GLU A 376 -38.85 4.50 -29.33
CA GLU A 376 -37.57 5.24 -29.34
C GLU A 376 -37.40 6.24 -28.18
N ASN A 377 -38.52 6.66 -27.58
CA ASN A 377 -38.59 7.60 -26.46
C ASN A 377 -38.85 6.95 -25.11
N VAL A 378 -39.05 5.62 -25.08
CA VAL A 378 -39.35 4.88 -23.86
C VAL A 378 -38.09 4.76 -23.00
N SER A 379 -38.22 5.10 -21.72
CA SER A 379 -37.17 4.97 -20.71
C SER A 379 -37.35 3.77 -19.79
N SER A 380 -38.57 3.22 -19.67
CA SER A 380 -38.87 2.09 -18.78
C SER A 380 -39.90 1.14 -19.41
N MET A 381 -39.64 -0.17 -19.28
CA MET A 381 -40.51 -1.29 -19.68
C MET A 381 -40.68 -2.29 -18.52
N TYR A 382 -40.63 -1.78 -17.28
CA TYR A 382 -40.68 -2.58 -16.07
C TYR A 382 -41.98 -3.40 -16.03
N VAL A 383 -41.86 -4.71 -15.78
CA VAL A 383 -43.00 -5.67 -15.67
C VAL A 383 -44.02 -5.64 -16.82
N MET A 384 -43.63 -5.19 -18.03
CA MET A 384 -44.57 -4.94 -19.14
C MET A 384 -45.47 -6.14 -19.47
N PHE A 385 -44.94 -7.37 -19.41
CA PHE A 385 -45.65 -8.63 -19.67
C PHE A 385 -45.64 -9.58 -18.46
N GLN A 386 -45.38 -9.07 -17.26
CA GLN A 386 -45.33 -9.91 -16.07
C GLN A 386 -46.63 -10.73 -15.91
N PHE A 387 -46.53 -12.02 -15.55
CA PHE A 387 -47.66 -12.95 -15.38
C PHE A 387 -48.54 -13.15 -16.65
N CYS A 388 -48.03 -12.88 -17.85
CA CYS A 388 -48.68 -13.31 -19.10
C CYS A 388 -48.46 -14.82 -19.34
N THR A 389 -49.05 -15.66 -18.48
CA THR A 389 -48.75 -17.09 -18.38
C THR A 389 -49.06 -17.90 -19.64
N SER A 390 -50.06 -17.50 -20.43
CA SER A 390 -50.41 -18.16 -21.70
C SER A 390 -49.65 -17.64 -22.92
N LEU A 391 -48.82 -16.59 -22.78
CA LEU A 391 -48.14 -15.94 -23.90
C LEU A 391 -47.07 -16.87 -24.48
N LYS A 392 -47.20 -17.21 -25.76
CA LYS A 392 -46.28 -18.12 -26.46
C LYS A 392 -45.32 -17.39 -27.39
N GLN A 393 -45.81 -16.36 -28.07
CA GLN A 393 -45.07 -15.59 -29.06
C GLN A 393 -45.41 -14.10 -28.95
N LEU A 394 -44.44 -13.26 -29.29
CA LEU A 394 -44.53 -11.82 -29.25
C LEU A 394 -43.77 -11.24 -30.43
N ASN A 395 -44.37 -10.31 -31.16
CA ASN A 395 -43.69 -9.61 -32.24
C ASN A 395 -43.12 -8.28 -31.73
N LEU A 396 -41.79 -8.18 -31.64
CA LEU A 396 -41.05 -7.01 -31.19
C LEU A 396 -40.36 -6.25 -32.33
N SER A 397 -40.69 -6.51 -33.60
CA SER A 397 -39.88 -6.09 -34.75
C SER A 397 -39.62 -4.59 -34.87
N SER A 398 -40.48 -3.74 -34.30
CA SER A 398 -40.36 -2.26 -34.34
C SER A 398 -39.70 -1.64 -33.11
N PHE A 399 -39.31 -2.45 -32.12
CA PHE A 399 -38.82 -1.92 -30.85
C PHE A 399 -37.43 -1.31 -31.02
N ASP A 400 -37.33 -0.02 -30.74
CA ASP A 400 -36.09 0.73 -30.55
C ASP A 400 -35.95 1.04 -29.06
N THR A 401 -35.02 0.36 -28.39
CA THR A 401 -34.92 0.43 -26.92
C THR A 401 -33.73 1.23 -26.42
N ARG A 402 -33.08 2.02 -27.30
CA ARG A 402 -31.83 2.73 -26.98
C ARG A 402 -31.90 3.66 -25.77
N LYS A 403 -33.08 4.13 -25.37
CA LYS A 403 -33.29 5.00 -24.20
C LYS A 403 -33.80 4.26 -22.96
N VAL A 404 -34.12 2.98 -23.07
CA VAL A 404 -34.67 2.19 -21.97
C VAL A 404 -33.56 1.91 -20.96
N THR A 405 -33.75 2.37 -19.73
CA THR A 405 -32.80 2.13 -18.62
C THR A 405 -33.28 1.00 -17.72
N ASN A 406 -34.58 0.66 -17.73
CA ASN A 406 -35.20 -0.33 -16.87
C ASN A 406 -35.97 -1.40 -17.66
N PHE A 407 -35.42 -2.61 -17.70
CA PHE A 407 -36.02 -3.83 -18.27
C PHE A 407 -36.46 -4.84 -17.19
N GLY A 408 -36.48 -4.43 -15.93
CA GLY A 408 -36.69 -5.32 -14.80
C GLY A 408 -38.01 -6.07 -14.91
N TYR A 409 -37.96 -7.39 -14.70
CA TYR A 409 -39.13 -8.28 -14.65
C TYR A 409 -40.05 -8.22 -15.88
N MET A 410 -39.55 -7.72 -17.02
CA MET A 410 -40.36 -7.48 -18.23
C MET A 410 -41.19 -8.69 -18.65
N PHE A 411 -40.63 -9.91 -18.56
CA PHE A 411 -41.29 -11.18 -18.89
C PHE A 411 -41.43 -12.11 -17.68
N TYR A 412 -41.42 -11.57 -16.46
CA TYR A 412 -41.49 -12.37 -15.25
C TYR A 412 -42.76 -13.26 -15.24
N ASN A 413 -42.57 -14.56 -15.07
CA ASN A 413 -43.60 -15.59 -15.02
C ASN A 413 -44.42 -15.74 -16.31
N CYS A 414 -43.82 -15.43 -17.47
CA CYS A 414 -44.34 -15.82 -18.78
C CYS A 414 -44.06 -17.32 -19.04
N VAL A 415 -44.73 -18.20 -18.28
CA VAL A 415 -44.44 -19.65 -18.29
C VAL A 415 -44.63 -20.32 -19.66
N GLY A 416 -45.50 -19.78 -20.52
CA GLY A 416 -45.78 -20.28 -21.87
C GLY A 416 -44.76 -19.86 -22.94
N LEU A 417 -43.85 -18.92 -22.63
CA LEU A 417 -42.91 -18.38 -23.60
C LEU A 417 -41.83 -19.41 -23.94
N THR A 418 -41.73 -19.79 -25.23
CA THR A 418 -40.79 -20.83 -25.68
C THR A 418 -39.49 -20.29 -26.27
N SER A 419 -39.56 -19.13 -26.92
CA SER A 419 -38.48 -18.42 -27.60
C SER A 419 -38.86 -16.95 -27.80
N LEU A 420 -37.88 -16.07 -27.95
CA LEU A 420 -38.08 -14.66 -28.27
C LEU A 420 -36.99 -14.18 -29.22
N GLU A 421 -37.39 -13.43 -30.24
CA GLU A 421 -36.47 -12.80 -31.21
C GLU A 421 -36.46 -11.28 -30.99
N PHE A 422 -35.25 -10.70 -30.94
CA PHE A 422 -35.05 -9.27 -30.78
C PHE A 422 -34.55 -8.65 -32.08
N PRO A 423 -35.14 -7.52 -32.57
CA PRO A 423 -34.63 -6.85 -33.75
C PRO A 423 -33.26 -6.18 -33.47
N PRO A 424 -32.48 -5.82 -34.51
CA PRO A 424 -31.24 -5.06 -34.35
C PRO A 424 -31.41 -3.70 -33.66
N SER A 425 -32.62 -3.12 -33.68
CA SER A 425 -32.96 -1.87 -32.98
C SER A 425 -33.17 -2.06 -31.48
N PHE A 426 -33.24 -3.30 -30.98
CA PHE A 426 -33.34 -3.61 -29.56
C PHE A 426 -31.97 -3.44 -28.88
N ILE A 427 -31.61 -2.18 -28.61
CA ILE A 427 -30.33 -1.77 -28.02
C ILE A 427 -30.47 -1.68 -26.50
N THR A 428 -29.58 -2.31 -25.74
CA THR A 428 -29.61 -2.31 -24.27
C THR A 428 -28.49 -1.50 -23.61
N GLU A 429 -27.70 -0.74 -24.38
CA GLU A 429 -26.54 0.02 -23.86
C GLU A 429 -26.92 0.98 -22.71
N SER A 430 -28.11 1.58 -22.73
CA SER A 430 -28.59 2.48 -21.67
C SER A 430 -29.13 1.75 -20.44
N ALA A 431 -29.27 0.43 -20.47
CA ALA A 431 -29.86 -0.35 -19.38
C ALA A 431 -28.98 -0.29 -18.14
N THR A 432 -29.60 0.04 -17.00
CA THR A 432 -28.98 -0.03 -15.67
C THR A 432 -29.59 -1.13 -14.80
N TYR A 433 -30.87 -1.49 -15.05
CA TYR A 433 -31.61 -2.49 -14.28
C TYR A 433 -32.22 -3.56 -15.18
N MET A 434 -31.77 -4.82 -15.02
CA MET A 434 -32.25 -6.00 -15.77
C MET A 434 -32.68 -7.16 -14.86
N SER A 435 -32.86 -6.89 -13.56
CA SER A 435 -33.26 -7.92 -12.58
C SER A 435 -34.56 -8.63 -13.01
N GLY A 436 -34.56 -9.95 -12.96
CA GLY A 436 -35.74 -10.79 -13.19
C GLY A 436 -36.32 -10.76 -14.61
N MET A 437 -35.62 -10.22 -15.62
CA MET A 437 -36.18 -10.01 -16.96
C MET A 437 -36.90 -11.24 -17.55
N PHE A 438 -36.34 -12.44 -17.39
CA PHE A 438 -36.91 -13.72 -17.84
C PHE A 438 -37.22 -14.68 -16.69
N GLN A 439 -37.38 -14.15 -15.48
CA GLN A 439 -37.64 -14.98 -14.30
C GLN A 439 -38.89 -15.84 -14.51
N GLN A 440 -38.83 -17.13 -14.15
CA GLN A 440 -39.92 -18.11 -14.25
C GLN A 440 -40.49 -18.29 -15.67
N CYS A 441 -39.72 -18.00 -16.72
CA CYS A 441 -40.05 -18.42 -18.09
C CYS A 441 -39.78 -19.93 -18.27
N GLU A 442 -40.57 -20.78 -17.62
CA GLU A 442 -40.28 -22.22 -17.47
C GLU A 442 -40.17 -22.98 -18.79
N SER A 443 -40.89 -22.54 -19.84
CA SER A 443 -40.89 -23.17 -21.18
C SER A 443 -39.80 -22.62 -22.12
N LEU A 444 -39.02 -21.62 -21.69
CA LEU A 444 -37.99 -20.99 -22.53
C LEU A 444 -36.87 -22.00 -22.80
N THR A 445 -36.61 -22.27 -24.08
CA THR A 445 -35.61 -23.28 -24.50
C THR A 445 -34.34 -22.67 -25.06
N ASP A 446 -34.45 -21.57 -25.81
CA ASP A 446 -33.36 -20.81 -26.42
C ASP A 446 -33.77 -19.33 -26.47
N ILE A 447 -32.78 -18.44 -26.33
CA ILE A 447 -32.93 -16.99 -26.46
C ILE A 447 -31.68 -16.38 -27.11
N LYS A 448 -31.86 -15.54 -28.13
CA LYS A 448 -30.75 -14.89 -28.84
C LYS A 448 -30.46 -13.52 -28.25
N LEU A 449 -29.34 -13.40 -27.54
CA LEU A 449 -28.94 -12.19 -26.82
C LEU A 449 -27.78 -11.43 -27.45
N GLY A 450 -27.30 -11.81 -28.65
CA GLY A 450 -26.08 -11.24 -29.25
C GLY A 450 -26.05 -9.72 -29.46
N ASN A 451 -27.22 -9.05 -29.44
CA ASN A 451 -27.34 -7.58 -29.52
C ASN A 451 -27.35 -6.88 -28.15
N PHE A 452 -27.29 -7.64 -27.04
CA PHE A 452 -27.34 -7.08 -25.69
C PHE A 452 -25.96 -6.54 -25.32
N ASN A 453 -25.91 -5.24 -25.03
CA ASN A 453 -24.80 -4.59 -24.36
C ASN A 453 -25.20 -4.34 -22.89
N THR A 454 -24.49 -4.97 -21.94
CA THR A 454 -24.77 -4.86 -20.50
C THR A 454 -23.78 -3.96 -19.75
N SER A 455 -22.94 -3.19 -20.45
CA SER A 455 -21.83 -2.42 -19.84
C SER A 455 -22.24 -1.35 -18.82
N ASN A 456 -23.52 -0.99 -18.75
CA ASN A 456 -24.08 -0.05 -17.79
C ASN A 456 -25.00 -0.69 -16.75
N VAL A 457 -25.24 -2.01 -16.84
CA VAL A 457 -26.10 -2.74 -15.92
C VAL A 457 -25.41 -2.89 -14.56
N THR A 458 -26.11 -2.55 -13.48
CA THR A 458 -25.62 -2.72 -12.10
C THR A 458 -26.30 -3.87 -11.37
N ASP A 459 -27.54 -4.22 -11.74
CA ASP A 459 -28.29 -5.34 -11.15
C ASP A 459 -28.90 -6.24 -12.23
N MET A 460 -28.49 -7.51 -12.22
CA MET A 460 -29.03 -8.61 -13.06
C MET A 460 -29.45 -9.82 -12.22
N SER A 461 -29.77 -9.60 -10.95
CA SER A 461 -30.30 -10.64 -10.06
C SER A 461 -31.54 -11.29 -10.66
N TYR A 462 -31.71 -12.60 -10.46
CA TYR A 462 -32.86 -13.37 -10.93
C TYR A 462 -33.11 -13.38 -12.45
N MET A 463 -32.21 -12.85 -13.29
CA MET A 463 -32.48 -12.62 -14.72
C MET A 463 -33.04 -13.85 -15.46
N PHE A 464 -32.52 -15.05 -15.17
CA PHE A 464 -32.99 -16.33 -15.73
C PHE A 464 -33.48 -17.31 -14.64
N TYR A 465 -33.80 -16.82 -13.44
CA TYR A 465 -34.23 -17.69 -12.34
C TYR A 465 -35.47 -18.50 -12.70
N GLY A 466 -35.39 -19.83 -12.61
CA GLY A 466 -36.52 -20.72 -12.88
C GLY A 466 -36.79 -20.99 -14.36
N CYS A 467 -35.87 -20.68 -15.28
CA CYS A 467 -35.94 -21.08 -16.68
C CYS A 467 -35.65 -22.59 -16.85
N LYS A 468 -36.58 -23.44 -16.37
CA LYS A 468 -36.39 -24.89 -16.22
C LYS A 468 -36.07 -25.63 -17.54
N SER A 469 -36.51 -25.09 -18.68
CA SER A 469 -36.31 -25.70 -20.00
C SER A 469 -35.06 -25.21 -20.74
N LEU A 470 -34.37 -24.20 -20.22
CA LEU A 470 -33.20 -23.58 -20.85
C LEU A 470 -32.03 -24.57 -20.86
N GLN A 471 -31.47 -24.83 -22.04
CA GLN A 471 -30.39 -25.81 -22.22
C GLN A 471 -29.04 -25.16 -22.48
N ASN A 472 -29.03 -24.07 -23.27
CA ASN A 472 -27.85 -23.32 -23.66
C ASN A 472 -28.15 -21.83 -23.56
N LEU A 473 -27.12 -21.02 -23.30
CA LEU A 473 -27.22 -19.58 -23.25
C LEU A 473 -25.91 -18.97 -23.75
N ASP A 474 -25.98 -18.16 -24.80
CA ASP A 474 -24.83 -17.41 -25.30
C ASP A 474 -24.79 -16.04 -24.63
N LEU A 475 -23.72 -15.78 -23.88
CA LEU A 475 -23.47 -14.55 -23.13
C LEU A 475 -22.25 -13.79 -23.64
N SER A 476 -21.71 -14.10 -24.82
CA SER A 476 -20.45 -13.50 -25.29
C SER A 476 -20.50 -11.97 -25.47
N SER A 477 -21.70 -11.39 -25.55
CA SER A 477 -21.90 -9.94 -25.66
C SER A 477 -21.99 -9.22 -24.30
N PHE A 478 -22.01 -9.96 -23.19
CA PHE A 478 -22.21 -9.38 -21.86
C PHE A 478 -20.90 -8.78 -21.34
N ASN A 479 -20.95 -7.48 -21.02
CA ASN A 479 -19.94 -6.82 -20.20
C ASN A 479 -20.51 -6.62 -18.79
N VAL A 480 -19.89 -7.24 -17.80
CA VAL A 480 -20.37 -7.26 -16.40
C VAL A 480 -19.52 -6.44 -15.42
N GLU A 481 -18.59 -5.62 -15.92
CA GLU A 481 -17.64 -4.86 -15.09
C GLU A 481 -18.31 -3.97 -14.03
N LYS A 482 -19.51 -3.45 -14.32
CA LYS A 482 -20.29 -2.60 -13.41
C LYS A 482 -21.37 -3.33 -12.61
N VAL A 483 -21.51 -4.63 -12.80
CA VAL A 483 -22.57 -5.42 -12.16
C VAL A 483 -22.20 -5.65 -10.70
N GLU A 484 -23.05 -5.19 -9.79
CA GLU A 484 -22.88 -5.30 -8.35
C GLU A 484 -23.64 -6.50 -7.77
N ASN A 485 -24.71 -6.96 -8.44
CA ASN A 485 -25.62 -8.00 -7.97
C ASN A 485 -25.99 -9.03 -9.06
N MET A 486 -25.59 -10.29 -8.84
CA MET A 486 -25.93 -11.47 -9.66
C MET A 486 -26.68 -12.55 -8.86
N GLN A 487 -27.31 -12.19 -7.74
CA GLN A 487 -28.07 -13.13 -6.91
C GLN A 487 -29.06 -13.96 -7.74
N ALA A 488 -29.00 -15.29 -7.58
CA ALA A 488 -29.92 -16.24 -8.21
C ALA A 488 -30.05 -16.14 -9.75
N MET A 489 -29.08 -15.53 -10.45
CA MET A 489 -29.18 -15.24 -11.89
C MET A 489 -29.58 -16.47 -12.74
N PHE A 490 -29.04 -17.65 -12.43
CA PHE A 490 -29.32 -18.90 -13.15
C PHE A 490 -30.00 -19.96 -12.29
N ALA A 491 -30.44 -19.62 -11.07
CA ALA A 491 -30.98 -20.62 -10.16
C ALA A 491 -32.25 -21.27 -10.73
N GLY A 492 -32.35 -22.60 -10.63
CA GLY A 492 -33.47 -23.38 -11.14
C GLY A 492 -33.44 -23.65 -12.64
N CYS A 493 -32.38 -23.26 -13.36
CA CYS A 493 -32.14 -23.65 -14.76
C CYS A 493 -31.76 -25.14 -14.86
N SER A 494 -32.71 -26.02 -14.54
CA SER A 494 -32.47 -27.43 -14.26
C SER A 494 -31.94 -28.26 -15.44
N LYS A 495 -32.03 -27.75 -16.67
CA LYS A 495 -31.53 -28.38 -17.90
C LYS A 495 -30.27 -27.72 -18.47
N LEU A 496 -29.75 -26.68 -17.83
CA LEU A 496 -28.52 -26.01 -18.24
C LEU A 496 -27.33 -26.94 -17.97
N THR A 497 -26.60 -27.33 -19.02
CA THR A 497 -25.51 -28.31 -18.93
C THR A 497 -24.14 -27.69 -18.75
N SER A 498 -23.93 -26.51 -19.35
CA SER A 498 -22.72 -25.69 -19.26
C SER A 498 -23.05 -24.22 -19.54
N ILE A 499 -22.20 -23.32 -19.06
CA ILE A 499 -22.26 -21.88 -19.37
C ILE A 499 -20.85 -21.31 -19.38
N ASP A 500 -20.51 -20.52 -20.41
CA ASP A 500 -19.21 -19.87 -20.50
C ASP A 500 -19.28 -18.48 -19.84
N LEU A 501 -18.48 -18.32 -18.77
CA LEU A 501 -18.37 -17.09 -18.00
C LEU A 501 -16.91 -16.59 -17.94
N SER A 502 -16.01 -17.18 -18.72
CA SER A 502 -14.56 -16.96 -18.63
C SER A 502 -14.11 -15.52 -18.89
N HIS A 503 -14.94 -14.73 -19.58
CA HIS A 503 -14.68 -13.31 -19.89
C HIS A 503 -15.31 -12.34 -18.88
N PHE A 504 -15.99 -12.83 -17.85
CA PHE A 504 -16.67 -11.96 -16.88
C PHE A 504 -15.65 -11.31 -15.95
N ASN A 505 -15.58 -9.97 -15.99
CA ASN A 505 -14.87 -9.17 -14.99
C ASN A 505 -15.82 -8.84 -13.83
N THR A 506 -15.61 -9.47 -12.67
CA THR A 506 -16.50 -9.34 -11.50
C THR A 506 -15.93 -8.45 -10.39
N GLU A 507 -15.00 -7.55 -10.67
CA GLU A 507 -14.41 -6.66 -9.65
C GLU A 507 -15.43 -5.80 -8.87
N SER A 508 -16.57 -5.46 -9.49
CA SER A 508 -17.65 -4.70 -8.84
C SER A 508 -18.65 -5.59 -8.08
N LEU A 509 -18.58 -6.90 -8.24
CA LEU A 509 -19.58 -7.84 -7.73
C LEU A 509 -19.56 -7.89 -6.20
N SER A 510 -20.70 -7.58 -5.57
CA SER A 510 -20.88 -7.59 -4.11
C SER A 510 -21.84 -8.69 -3.62
N SER A 511 -22.70 -9.20 -4.51
CA SER A 511 -23.72 -10.20 -4.17
C SER A 511 -23.87 -11.26 -5.28
N MET A 512 -23.71 -12.53 -4.92
CA MET A 512 -23.96 -13.69 -5.79
C MET A 512 -24.56 -14.94 -5.08
N PRO A 513 -25.32 -14.82 -3.98
CA PRO A 513 -25.90 -16.00 -3.34
C PRO A 513 -26.88 -16.70 -4.29
N ILE A 514 -26.96 -18.03 -4.19
CA ILE A 514 -27.93 -18.87 -4.92
C ILE A 514 -27.72 -18.84 -6.45
N MET A 515 -26.65 -18.21 -6.99
CA MET A 515 -26.50 -17.95 -8.44
C MET A 515 -26.74 -19.16 -9.35
N PHE A 516 -26.28 -20.35 -8.97
CA PHE A 516 -26.45 -21.60 -9.73
C PHE A 516 -27.31 -22.65 -9.01
N SER A 517 -28.00 -22.28 -7.92
CA SER A 517 -28.78 -23.21 -7.12
C SER A 517 -29.82 -23.95 -7.96
N GLY A 518 -29.84 -25.28 -7.90
CA GLY A 518 -30.79 -26.12 -8.62
C GLY A 518 -30.49 -26.29 -10.12
N CYS A 519 -29.30 -25.91 -10.60
CA CYS A 519 -28.80 -26.25 -11.94
C CYS A 519 -28.43 -27.75 -12.01
N LYS A 520 -29.45 -28.62 -11.94
CA LYS A 520 -29.28 -30.07 -11.76
C LYS A 520 -28.51 -30.77 -12.89
N ALA A 521 -28.49 -30.22 -14.10
CA ALA A 521 -27.78 -30.77 -15.26
C ALA A 521 -26.36 -30.18 -15.45
N LEU A 522 -25.95 -29.18 -14.66
CA LEU A 522 -24.64 -28.55 -14.77
C LEU A 522 -23.56 -29.53 -14.32
N THR A 523 -22.64 -29.88 -15.20
CA THR A 523 -21.58 -30.88 -14.93
C THR A 523 -20.25 -30.23 -14.52
N HIS A 524 -19.95 -29.07 -15.07
CA HIS A 524 -18.74 -28.30 -14.83
C HIS A 524 -19.02 -26.81 -14.99
N ILE A 525 -18.29 -25.98 -14.24
CA ILE A 525 -18.32 -24.53 -14.38
C ILE A 525 -16.95 -23.94 -14.08
N ASP A 526 -16.51 -23.06 -14.96
CA ASP A 526 -15.28 -22.29 -14.83
C ASP A 526 -15.62 -20.90 -14.26
N LEU A 527 -15.17 -20.63 -13.04
CA LEU A 527 -15.26 -19.32 -12.39
C LEU A 527 -13.87 -18.74 -12.11
N SER A 528 -12.85 -19.17 -12.86
CA SER A 528 -11.48 -18.68 -12.70
C SER A 528 -11.35 -17.19 -13.00
N SER A 529 -12.25 -16.56 -13.76
CA SER A 529 -12.22 -15.09 -13.95
C SER A 529 -12.84 -14.29 -12.81
N PHE A 530 -13.50 -14.95 -11.85
CA PHE A 530 -14.27 -14.26 -10.82
C PHE A 530 -13.38 -13.73 -9.69
N ASN A 531 -13.35 -12.41 -9.56
CA ASN A 531 -12.89 -11.74 -8.35
C ASN A 531 -14.06 -11.61 -7.36
N THR A 532 -13.91 -12.19 -6.17
CA THR A 532 -14.94 -12.20 -5.11
C THR A 532 -14.61 -11.35 -3.90
N GLU A 533 -13.62 -10.44 -3.98
CA GLU A 533 -13.13 -9.68 -2.83
C GLU A 533 -14.24 -8.92 -2.07
N LYS A 534 -15.23 -8.39 -2.79
CA LYS A 534 -16.35 -7.63 -2.21
C LYS A 534 -17.56 -8.51 -1.82
N VAL A 535 -17.53 -9.80 -2.16
CA VAL A 535 -18.64 -10.73 -1.92
C VAL A 535 -18.64 -11.18 -0.47
N GLY A 536 -19.69 -10.82 0.28
CA GLY A 536 -19.83 -11.19 1.69
C GLY A 536 -20.46 -12.57 1.94
N SER A 537 -21.12 -13.16 0.94
CA SER A 537 -21.85 -14.44 1.08
C SER A 537 -21.81 -15.25 -0.22
N LEU A 538 -21.49 -16.53 -0.08
CA LEU A 538 -21.60 -17.58 -1.11
C LEU A 538 -22.73 -18.57 -0.77
N GLN A 539 -23.71 -18.14 0.03
CA GLN A 539 -24.82 -18.96 0.48
C GLN A 539 -25.50 -19.66 -0.71
N SER A 540 -25.63 -20.98 -0.62
CA SER A 540 -26.34 -21.83 -1.58
C SER A 540 -25.87 -21.70 -3.03
N LEU A 541 -24.63 -21.25 -3.28
CA LEU A 541 -24.13 -20.94 -4.63
C LEU A 541 -24.39 -22.09 -5.63
N PHE A 542 -24.13 -23.33 -5.22
CA PHE A 542 -24.32 -24.56 -5.99
C PHE A 542 -25.32 -25.54 -5.34
N TYR A 543 -26.20 -25.06 -4.47
CA TYR A 543 -27.17 -25.91 -3.77
C TYR A 543 -27.95 -26.79 -4.76
N GLN A 544 -27.98 -28.11 -4.55
CA GLN A 544 -28.67 -29.09 -5.40
C GLN A 544 -28.20 -29.13 -6.86
N CYS A 545 -26.95 -28.75 -7.15
CA CYS A 545 -26.29 -29.02 -8.44
C CYS A 545 -25.86 -30.50 -8.53
N THR A 546 -26.84 -31.40 -8.67
CA THR A 546 -26.63 -32.85 -8.50
C THR A 546 -25.67 -33.48 -9.51
N SER A 547 -25.45 -32.88 -10.67
CA SER A 547 -24.53 -33.38 -11.70
C SER A 547 -23.15 -32.71 -11.68
N LEU A 548 -22.91 -31.74 -10.80
CA LEU A 548 -21.65 -30.99 -10.77
C LEU A 548 -20.52 -31.91 -10.28
N GLU A 549 -19.55 -32.17 -11.15
CA GLU A 549 -18.40 -33.05 -10.87
C GLU A 549 -17.17 -32.27 -10.44
N LYS A 550 -16.95 -31.08 -11.04
CA LYS A 550 -15.82 -30.18 -10.80
C LYS A 550 -16.27 -28.71 -10.85
N VAL A 551 -15.63 -27.89 -10.03
CA VAL A 551 -15.74 -26.42 -10.04
C VAL A 551 -14.35 -25.81 -9.92
N ASP A 552 -14.06 -24.78 -10.71
CA ASP A 552 -12.84 -23.99 -10.54
C ASP A 552 -13.14 -22.72 -9.74
N LEU A 553 -12.46 -22.57 -8.58
CA LEU A 553 -12.59 -21.45 -7.64
C LEU A 553 -11.24 -20.78 -7.37
N SER A 554 -10.22 -21.02 -8.22
CA SER A 554 -8.83 -20.67 -7.92
C SER A 554 -8.60 -19.19 -7.63
N ASN A 555 -9.41 -18.31 -8.24
CA ASN A 555 -9.25 -16.85 -8.16
C ASN A 555 -10.22 -16.19 -7.16
N PHE A 556 -10.97 -16.97 -6.38
CA PHE A 556 -11.85 -16.44 -5.35
C PHE A 556 -11.02 -15.78 -4.24
N ASN A 557 -11.17 -14.47 -4.08
CA ASN A 557 -10.70 -13.73 -2.91
C ASN A 557 -11.81 -13.71 -1.85
N THR A 558 -11.66 -14.51 -0.79
CA THR A 558 -12.70 -14.68 0.24
C THR A 558 -12.42 -13.92 1.53
N THR A 559 -11.49 -12.95 1.53
CA THR A 559 -11.08 -12.23 2.76
C THR A 559 -12.20 -11.47 3.47
N ASN A 560 -13.29 -11.16 2.77
CA ASN A 560 -14.51 -10.54 3.32
C ASN A 560 -15.69 -11.49 3.45
N LEU A 561 -15.51 -12.78 3.16
CA LEU A 561 -16.56 -13.80 3.18
C LEU A 561 -17.01 -14.09 4.62
N LYS A 562 -18.33 -14.03 4.84
CA LYS A 562 -18.97 -14.28 6.14
C LYS A 562 -19.88 -15.50 6.17
N ASP A 563 -20.43 -15.91 5.02
CA ASP A 563 -21.48 -16.92 4.96
C ASP A 563 -21.28 -17.86 3.77
N THR A 564 -21.09 -19.15 4.05
CA THR A 564 -21.02 -20.25 3.06
C THR A 564 -22.11 -21.30 3.26
N ARG A 565 -23.20 -20.96 3.96
CA ARG A 565 -24.27 -21.92 4.26
C ARG A 565 -24.78 -22.58 2.99
N TYR A 566 -24.92 -23.90 3.02
CA TYR A 566 -25.48 -24.70 1.92
C TYR A 566 -24.75 -24.58 0.58
N MET A 567 -23.51 -24.03 0.54
CA MET A 567 -22.82 -23.68 -0.71
C MET A 567 -22.81 -24.83 -1.72
N PHE A 568 -22.58 -26.06 -1.26
CA PHE A 568 -22.57 -27.29 -2.05
C PHE A 568 -23.60 -28.33 -1.56
N GLU A 569 -24.57 -27.98 -0.71
CA GLU A 569 -25.50 -28.98 -0.17
C GLU A 569 -26.26 -29.69 -1.32
N GLY A 570 -26.20 -31.02 -1.36
CA GLY A 570 -26.82 -31.84 -2.39
C GLY A 570 -26.04 -31.96 -3.71
N CYS A 571 -24.77 -31.51 -3.78
CA CYS A 571 -23.88 -31.77 -4.93
C CYS A 571 -23.42 -33.23 -4.96
N THR A 572 -24.35 -34.16 -5.20
CA THR A 572 -24.12 -35.62 -5.09
C THR A 572 -23.09 -36.20 -6.08
N SER A 573 -22.70 -35.47 -7.12
CA SER A 573 -21.67 -35.88 -8.08
C SER A 573 -20.29 -35.25 -7.85
N LEU A 574 -20.17 -34.30 -6.92
CA LEU A 574 -18.92 -33.57 -6.67
C LEU A 574 -17.89 -34.53 -6.07
N VAL A 575 -16.77 -34.72 -6.76
CA VAL A 575 -15.71 -35.65 -6.34
C VAL A 575 -14.64 -34.94 -5.53
N SER A 576 -14.28 -33.72 -5.92
CA SER A 576 -13.29 -32.90 -5.22
C SER A 576 -13.65 -31.43 -5.32
N VAL A 577 -13.24 -30.65 -4.32
CA VAL A 577 -13.35 -29.19 -4.34
C VAL A 577 -12.03 -28.58 -3.87
N ASP A 578 -11.62 -27.50 -4.53
CA ASP A 578 -10.42 -26.76 -4.19
C ASP A 578 -10.78 -25.42 -3.55
N LEU A 579 -10.47 -25.30 -2.26
CA LEU A 579 -10.65 -24.11 -1.45
C LEU A 579 -9.28 -23.56 -1.01
N SER A 580 -8.17 -23.92 -1.65
CA SER A 580 -6.83 -23.49 -1.23
C SER A 580 -6.63 -21.97 -1.32
N SER A 581 -7.41 -21.28 -2.16
CA SER A 581 -7.48 -19.80 -2.24
C SER A 581 -8.31 -19.15 -1.12
N PHE A 582 -9.13 -19.92 -0.39
CA PHE A 582 -10.06 -19.38 0.59
C PHE A 582 -9.34 -18.95 1.86
N ALA A 583 -9.35 -17.64 2.13
CA ALA A 583 -9.00 -17.06 3.41
C ALA A 583 -10.28 -16.73 4.20
N THR A 584 -10.56 -17.46 5.29
CA THR A 584 -11.89 -17.46 5.96
C THR A 584 -11.87 -16.87 7.37
N GLU A 585 -10.94 -15.96 7.66
CA GLU A 585 -10.80 -15.29 8.96
C GLU A 585 -12.07 -14.57 9.45
N LYS A 586 -12.96 -14.19 8.52
CA LYS A 586 -14.23 -13.51 8.80
C LYS A 586 -15.47 -14.41 8.64
N LEU A 587 -15.28 -15.72 8.43
CA LEU A 587 -16.38 -16.65 8.19
C LEU A 587 -17.18 -16.89 9.48
N GLU A 588 -18.44 -16.45 9.49
CA GLU A 588 -19.36 -16.57 10.62
C GLU A 588 -20.19 -17.86 10.56
N SER A 589 -20.50 -18.36 9.35
CA SER A 589 -21.32 -19.57 9.15
C SER A 589 -20.88 -20.45 7.98
N MET A 590 -20.92 -21.76 8.22
CA MET A 590 -20.72 -22.83 7.24
C MET A 590 -21.77 -23.96 7.37
N ASP A 591 -22.97 -23.67 7.92
CA ASP A 591 -24.02 -24.68 8.09
C ASP A 591 -24.25 -25.44 6.79
N ARG A 592 -24.19 -26.78 6.87
CA ARG A 592 -24.46 -27.68 5.74
C ARG A 592 -23.66 -27.36 4.47
N MET A 593 -22.50 -26.72 4.58
CA MET A 593 -21.72 -26.28 3.41
C MET A 593 -21.51 -27.40 2.38
N PHE A 594 -21.25 -28.63 2.84
CA PHE A 594 -21.06 -29.84 2.01
C PHE A 594 -22.12 -30.92 2.25
N SER A 595 -23.22 -30.62 2.94
CA SER A 595 -24.19 -31.67 3.32
C SER A 595 -24.70 -32.44 2.10
N ASP A 596 -24.80 -33.75 2.22
CA ASP A 596 -25.21 -34.69 1.18
C ASP A 596 -24.33 -34.71 -0.10
N CYS A 597 -23.06 -34.30 0.01
CA CYS A 597 -22.04 -34.51 -1.04
C CYS A 597 -21.46 -35.94 -0.99
N GLY A 598 -22.28 -36.96 -1.25
CA GLY A 598 -21.94 -38.37 -1.01
C GLY A 598 -20.71 -38.92 -1.78
N LYS A 599 -20.30 -38.29 -2.88
CA LYS A 599 -19.13 -38.67 -3.68
C LYS A 599 -17.86 -37.83 -3.41
N LEU A 600 -17.94 -36.86 -2.50
CA LEU A 600 -16.82 -35.97 -2.20
C LEU A 600 -15.71 -36.78 -1.50
N GLN A 601 -14.57 -36.89 -2.17
CA GLN A 601 -13.40 -37.65 -1.73
C GLN A 601 -12.31 -36.74 -1.17
N THR A 602 -12.14 -35.55 -1.75
CA THR A 602 -11.05 -34.63 -1.36
C THR A 602 -11.52 -33.19 -1.28
N ILE A 603 -11.15 -32.52 -0.19
CA ILE A 603 -11.32 -31.07 -0.03
C ILE A 603 -9.93 -30.47 0.12
N TYR A 604 -9.51 -29.69 -0.87
CA TYR A 604 -8.23 -29.00 -0.80
C TYR A 604 -8.39 -27.66 -0.08
N ALA A 605 -7.45 -27.33 0.80
CA ALA A 605 -7.45 -26.07 1.52
C ALA A 605 -6.00 -25.65 1.88
N SER A 606 -5.86 -24.42 2.34
CA SER A 606 -4.63 -23.90 2.96
C SER A 606 -4.90 -23.56 4.43
N SER A 607 -3.86 -23.25 5.19
CA SER A 607 -3.95 -22.72 6.56
C SER A 607 -4.69 -21.39 6.64
N ALA A 608 -4.96 -20.73 5.51
CA ALA A 608 -5.80 -19.54 5.46
C ALA A 608 -7.28 -19.86 5.67
N PHE A 609 -7.69 -21.13 5.48
CA PHE A 609 -9.03 -21.59 5.80
C PHE A 609 -9.13 -21.83 7.32
N THR A 610 -9.55 -20.81 8.06
CA THR A 610 -9.79 -20.88 9.51
C THR A 610 -11.27 -20.86 9.83
N THR A 611 -11.66 -21.50 10.93
CA THR A 611 -13.06 -21.56 11.40
C THR A 611 -13.22 -21.10 12.85
N ASP A 612 -12.26 -20.33 13.34
CA ASP A 612 -12.18 -19.97 14.77
C ASP A 612 -13.42 -19.22 15.25
N ILE A 613 -13.92 -18.28 14.44
CA ILE A 613 -15.08 -17.45 14.78
C ILE A 613 -16.41 -18.02 14.28
N VAL A 614 -16.41 -19.13 13.55
CA VAL A 614 -17.63 -19.75 13.01
C VAL A 614 -18.57 -20.13 14.16
N GLN A 615 -19.80 -19.60 14.12
CA GLN A 615 -20.83 -19.83 15.15
C GLN A 615 -21.89 -20.84 14.72
N TRP A 616 -22.06 -21.01 13.41
CA TRP A 616 -23.09 -21.88 12.83
C TRP A 616 -22.46 -22.83 11.82
N ASP A 617 -22.25 -24.07 12.22
CA ASP A 617 -21.60 -25.16 11.49
C ASP A 617 -22.40 -26.47 11.49
N SER A 618 -23.69 -26.39 11.79
CA SER A 618 -24.57 -27.55 11.88
C SER A 618 -24.53 -28.36 10.60
N ASP A 619 -24.33 -29.67 10.72
CA ASP A 619 -24.35 -30.64 9.62
C ASP A 619 -23.41 -30.28 8.43
N ALA A 620 -22.34 -29.49 8.62
CA ALA A 620 -21.45 -29.02 7.55
C ALA A 620 -20.96 -30.14 6.59
N PHE A 621 -20.65 -31.31 7.13
CA PHE A 621 -20.19 -32.50 6.38
C PHE A 621 -21.14 -33.70 6.42
N LYS A 622 -22.39 -33.50 6.84
CA LYS A 622 -23.36 -34.60 6.95
C LYS A 622 -23.55 -35.28 5.60
N GLY A 623 -23.51 -36.63 5.56
CA GLY A 623 -23.72 -37.36 4.31
C GLY A 623 -22.52 -37.40 3.35
N CYS A 624 -21.36 -36.82 3.70
CA CYS A 624 -20.12 -36.91 2.92
C CYS A 624 -19.40 -38.26 3.06
N THR A 625 -20.09 -39.37 2.77
CA THR A 625 -19.65 -40.73 3.10
C THR A 625 -18.37 -41.20 2.38
N SER A 626 -17.93 -40.49 1.34
CA SER A 626 -16.70 -40.82 0.59
C SER A 626 -15.44 -40.11 1.10
N LEU A 627 -15.57 -39.21 2.09
CA LEU A 627 -14.40 -38.57 2.70
C LEU A 627 -13.60 -39.60 3.52
N PRO A 628 -12.26 -39.55 3.49
CA PRO A 628 -11.42 -40.40 4.33
C PRO A 628 -11.78 -40.28 5.81
N ASN A 629 -11.94 -41.42 6.49
CA ASN A 629 -12.30 -41.48 7.91
C ASN A 629 -13.63 -40.78 8.26
N TYR A 630 -14.62 -40.83 7.36
CA TYR A 630 -15.94 -40.27 7.62
C TYR A 630 -16.58 -40.80 8.92
N ASP A 631 -17.09 -39.90 9.77
CA ASP A 631 -17.75 -40.21 11.04
C ASP A 631 -19.11 -39.52 11.08
N ALA A 632 -20.19 -40.29 11.00
CA ALA A 632 -21.55 -39.72 11.01
C ALA A 632 -21.93 -39.01 12.31
N SER A 633 -21.16 -39.17 13.39
CA SER A 633 -21.38 -38.48 14.67
C SER A 633 -20.68 -37.12 14.77
N LYS A 634 -19.77 -36.80 13.85
CA LYS A 634 -19.05 -35.53 13.75
C LYS A 634 -19.29 -34.93 12.39
N THR A 635 -19.87 -33.75 12.34
CA THR A 635 -20.25 -33.13 11.07
C THR A 635 -19.95 -31.64 11.04
N GLY A 636 -19.38 -31.07 12.11
CA GLY A 636 -19.17 -29.64 12.25
C GLY A 636 -17.79 -29.18 11.82
N LYS A 637 -17.43 -27.96 12.23
CA LYS A 637 -16.17 -27.30 11.85
C LYS A 637 -14.93 -27.99 12.41
N GLU A 638 -15.08 -28.86 13.42
CA GLU A 638 -13.98 -29.62 14.03
C GLU A 638 -13.22 -30.52 13.02
N LEU A 639 -13.76 -30.72 11.82
CA LEU A 639 -13.17 -31.55 10.76
C LEU A 639 -12.48 -30.73 9.66
N THR A 640 -12.41 -29.39 9.78
CA THR A 640 -11.88 -28.47 8.75
C THR A 640 -10.36 -28.28 8.77
N HIS A 641 -9.64 -29.05 9.59
CA HIS A 641 -8.19 -28.95 9.65
C HIS A 641 -7.51 -29.93 8.68
N ILE A 642 -6.26 -29.61 8.33
CA ILE A 642 -5.41 -30.46 7.50
C ILE A 642 -4.78 -31.57 8.35
N GLY A 643 -4.68 -32.78 7.80
CA GLY A 643 -3.96 -33.90 8.42
C GLY A 643 -4.85 -34.90 9.17
N GLU A 644 -4.25 -35.67 10.07
CA GLU A 644 -4.91 -36.79 10.75
C GLU A 644 -6.14 -36.34 11.56
N GLY A 645 -7.31 -36.92 11.24
CA GLY A 645 -8.58 -36.63 11.92
C GLY A 645 -9.42 -35.52 11.28
N GLY A 646 -8.87 -34.77 10.31
CA GLY A 646 -9.57 -33.75 9.54
C GLY A 646 -9.89 -34.20 8.11
N TYR A 647 -10.77 -33.47 7.44
CA TYR A 647 -11.19 -33.75 6.05
C TYR A 647 -10.44 -32.94 5.01
N PHE A 648 -9.61 -31.97 5.42
CA PHE A 648 -8.91 -31.09 4.48
C PHE A 648 -7.52 -31.62 4.14
N THR A 649 -7.10 -31.40 2.90
CA THR A 649 -5.79 -31.80 2.36
C THR A 649 -5.12 -30.61 1.68
N VAL A 650 -3.78 -30.57 1.64
CA VAL A 650 -3.04 -29.52 0.93
C VAL A 650 -3.07 -29.81 -0.58
N ALA A 651 -3.29 -28.78 -1.40
CA ALA A 651 -3.19 -28.90 -2.84
C ALA A 651 -1.74 -29.07 -3.32
N PRO A 652 -1.50 -29.62 -4.53
CA PRO A 652 -0.16 -29.64 -5.11
C PRO A 652 0.34 -28.22 -5.42
N ALA A 653 1.65 -28.01 -5.25
CA ALA A 653 2.31 -26.75 -5.59
C ALA A 653 2.88 -26.78 -7.02
N TRP A 654 2.73 -25.68 -7.75
CA TRP A 654 3.16 -25.54 -9.15
C TRP A 654 3.36 -24.06 -9.50
N VAL A 655 3.96 -23.77 -10.66
CA VAL A 655 4.34 -22.41 -11.07
C VAL A 655 3.86 -22.12 -12.48
N ARG A 656 3.23 -20.96 -12.72
CA ARG A 656 2.79 -20.49 -14.05
C ARG A 656 3.68 -19.36 -14.55
N PHE A 657 4.10 -19.41 -15.81
CA PHE A 657 4.65 -18.25 -16.52
C PHE A 657 3.63 -17.68 -17.51
N ASP A 658 3.19 -16.44 -17.27
CA ASP A 658 2.34 -15.70 -18.21
C ASP A 658 3.23 -14.89 -19.16
N GLU A 659 3.35 -15.36 -20.41
CA GLU A 659 4.20 -14.75 -21.44
C GLU A 659 3.75 -13.33 -21.82
N GLY A 660 2.44 -13.04 -21.76
CA GLY A 660 1.89 -11.75 -22.15
C GLY A 660 2.28 -10.64 -21.18
N THR A 661 2.36 -10.97 -19.89
CA THR A 661 2.72 -10.02 -18.83
C THR A 661 4.18 -10.14 -18.38
N GLY A 662 4.84 -11.27 -18.62
CA GLY A 662 6.15 -11.61 -18.06
C GLY A 662 6.09 -11.93 -16.56
N THR A 663 4.97 -12.47 -16.09
CA THR A 663 4.72 -12.75 -14.66
C THR A 663 4.92 -14.23 -14.37
N LEU A 664 5.75 -14.56 -13.39
CA LEU A 664 5.93 -15.91 -12.84
C LEU A 664 5.16 -16.04 -11.53
N THR A 665 4.10 -16.84 -11.50
CA THR A 665 3.19 -16.97 -10.34
C THR A 665 3.30 -18.35 -9.70
N PHE A 666 3.55 -18.39 -8.40
CA PHE A 666 3.62 -19.61 -7.59
C PHE A 666 2.25 -19.91 -6.97
N HIS A 667 1.73 -21.10 -7.26
CA HIS A 667 0.40 -21.56 -6.87
C HIS A 667 0.47 -22.81 -5.98
N CYS A 668 -0.48 -22.91 -5.06
CA CYS A 668 -0.85 -24.16 -4.41
C CYS A 668 -2.34 -24.37 -4.71
N SER A 669 -2.64 -25.19 -5.72
CA SER A 669 -3.99 -25.46 -6.21
C SER A 669 -4.02 -26.69 -7.14
N THR A 670 -5.20 -27.25 -7.33
CA THR A 670 -5.50 -28.30 -8.31
C THR A 670 -5.77 -27.77 -9.71
N ALA A 671 -5.77 -26.44 -9.90
CA ALA A 671 -6.05 -25.76 -11.16
C ALA A 671 -4.82 -25.69 -12.11
N LYS A 672 -3.81 -26.53 -11.88
CA LYS A 672 -2.68 -26.69 -12.81
C LYS A 672 -3.23 -27.18 -14.16
N SER A 673 -2.90 -26.48 -15.24
CA SER A 673 -3.23 -26.91 -16.59
C SER A 673 -2.12 -27.76 -17.20
N ASP A 674 -2.39 -28.41 -18.32
CA ASP A 674 -1.35 -29.13 -19.11
C ASP A 674 -0.56 -28.17 -20.04
N ALA A 675 -0.62 -26.85 -19.80
CA ALA A 675 0.10 -25.87 -20.60
C ALA A 675 1.62 -26.01 -20.41
N ALA A 676 2.39 -25.79 -21.47
CA ALA A 676 3.86 -25.83 -21.42
C ALA A 676 4.48 -24.75 -20.52
N THR A 677 3.69 -23.76 -20.11
CA THR A 677 4.05 -22.67 -19.20
C THR A 677 3.67 -22.93 -17.74
N ASP A 678 3.05 -24.08 -17.44
CA ASP A 678 2.73 -24.54 -16.09
C ASP A 678 3.75 -25.60 -15.65
N TYR A 679 4.65 -25.23 -14.74
CA TYR A 679 5.76 -26.04 -14.24
C TYR A 679 5.43 -26.72 -12.93
N ASP A 680 5.91 -27.95 -12.74
CA ASP A 680 5.95 -28.57 -11.42
C ASP A 680 6.96 -27.86 -10.52
N LEU A 681 6.66 -27.78 -9.22
CA LEU A 681 7.62 -27.34 -8.22
C LEU A 681 8.59 -28.50 -7.95
N ILE A 682 9.80 -28.42 -8.51
CA ILE A 682 10.85 -29.44 -8.32
C ILE A 682 11.71 -29.06 -7.12
N GLU A 683 11.85 -29.98 -6.16
CA GLU A 683 12.65 -29.78 -4.93
C GLU A 683 14.05 -30.43 -5.01
N GLU A 684 14.36 -31.16 -6.08
CA GLU A 684 15.70 -31.69 -6.35
C GLU A 684 16.70 -30.57 -6.69
N ILE A 685 18.01 -30.85 -6.55
CA ILE A 685 19.09 -29.91 -6.93
C ILE A 685 19.21 -29.86 -8.47
N GLN A 686 18.19 -29.32 -9.12
CA GLN A 686 18.12 -29.09 -10.56
C GLN A 686 17.58 -27.69 -10.82
N ALA A 687 17.99 -27.07 -11.94
CA ALA A 687 17.42 -25.81 -12.35
C ALA A 687 15.91 -25.99 -12.62
N PRO A 688 15.04 -25.14 -12.06
CA PRO A 688 13.62 -25.28 -12.28
C PRO A 688 13.23 -25.04 -13.75
N GLY A 689 12.13 -25.66 -14.17
CA GLY A 689 11.72 -25.67 -15.58
C GLY A 689 11.49 -24.28 -16.19
N TRP A 690 11.10 -23.29 -15.39
CA TRP A 690 10.89 -21.91 -15.85
C TRP A 690 12.18 -21.14 -16.15
N ASN A 691 13.36 -21.67 -15.78
CA ASN A 691 14.64 -21.01 -16.10
C ASN A 691 14.88 -20.86 -17.62
N SER A 692 14.18 -21.63 -18.47
CA SER A 692 14.18 -21.40 -19.92
C SER A 692 13.66 -20.01 -20.31
N ASN A 693 12.83 -19.39 -19.47
CA ASN A 693 12.21 -18.08 -19.68
C ASN A 693 12.81 -16.99 -18.78
N ALA A 694 13.97 -17.24 -18.15
CA ALA A 694 14.56 -16.35 -17.16
C ALA A 694 14.65 -14.89 -17.63
N SER A 695 15.12 -14.65 -18.85
CA SER A 695 15.23 -13.30 -19.42
C SER A 695 13.89 -12.60 -19.63
N ASP A 696 12.78 -13.33 -19.70
CA ASP A 696 11.45 -12.77 -19.96
C ASP A 696 10.64 -12.51 -18.68
N ILE A 697 11.10 -13.04 -17.54
CA ILE A 697 10.47 -12.83 -16.23
C ILE A 697 10.76 -11.40 -15.75
N LYS A 698 9.68 -10.63 -15.54
CA LYS A 698 9.70 -9.24 -15.05
C LYS A 698 9.18 -9.11 -13.63
N THR A 699 8.18 -9.93 -13.30
CA THR A 699 7.49 -9.95 -12.01
C THR A 699 7.39 -11.38 -11.49
N VAL A 700 7.63 -11.58 -10.20
CA VAL A 700 7.34 -12.84 -9.49
C VAL A 700 6.20 -12.61 -8.52
N VAL A 701 5.24 -13.53 -8.44
CA VAL A 701 4.10 -13.46 -7.52
C VAL A 701 4.00 -14.75 -6.72
N PHE A 702 4.10 -14.65 -5.40
CA PHE A 702 3.77 -15.75 -4.49
C PHE A 702 2.34 -15.58 -3.99
N THR A 703 1.44 -16.43 -4.47
CA THR A 703 0.04 -16.38 -4.05
C THR A 703 -0.11 -16.73 -2.58
N ARG A 704 -1.19 -16.25 -1.94
CA ARG A 704 -1.47 -16.53 -0.52
C ARG A 704 -1.61 -18.04 -0.24
N SER A 705 -2.10 -18.83 -1.21
CA SER A 705 -2.20 -20.29 -1.04
C SER A 705 -0.82 -20.97 -0.98
N PHE A 706 0.23 -20.33 -1.50
CA PHE A 706 1.59 -20.84 -1.46
C PHE A 706 2.25 -20.75 -0.07
N ARG A 707 1.65 -20.00 0.87
CA ARG A 707 2.19 -19.76 2.23
C ARG A 707 2.47 -21.03 3.03
N ASP A 708 1.76 -22.12 2.76
CA ASP A 708 1.94 -23.41 3.44
C ASP A 708 2.89 -24.36 2.72
N VAL A 709 3.32 -24.01 1.52
CA VAL A 709 4.36 -24.77 0.82
C VAL A 709 5.67 -24.59 1.60
N ARG A 710 6.38 -25.70 1.80
CA ARG A 710 7.63 -25.76 2.57
C ARG A 710 8.74 -26.32 1.68
N PRO A 711 9.20 -25.55 0.67
CA PRO A 711 10.26 -26.02 -0.22
C PRO A 711 11.49 -26.42 0.60
N THR A 712 12.13 -27.52 0.22
CA THR A 712 13.42 -27.92 0.82
C THR A 712 14.63 -27.34 0.09
N ASN A 713 14.41 -26.76 -1.09
CA ASN A 713 15.43 -26.25 -1.99
C ASN A 713 14.88 -25.05 -2.81
N CYS A 714 15.57 -23.92 -2.73
CA CYS A 714 15.27 -22.72 -3.52
C CYS A 714 16.41 -22.33 -4.47
N SER A 715 17.39 -23.22 -4.67
CA SER A 715 18.54 -22.95 -5.53
C SER A 715 18.11 -22.67 -6.97
N ALA A 716 18.73 -21.64 -7.56
CA ALA A 716 18.50 -21.20 -8.93
C ALA A 716 17.05 -20.82 -9.31
N TRP A 717 16.15 -20.56 -8.35
CA TRP A 717 14.75 -20.20 -8.62
C TRP A 717 14.59 -18.95 -9.50
N PHE A 718 15.49 -17.97 -9.39
CA PHE A 718 15.46 -16.75 -10.22
C PHE A 718 16.81 -16.52 -10.92
N LEU A 719 17.53 -17.60 -11.21
CA LEU A 719 18.81 -17.55 -11.91
C LEU A 719 18.65 -16.90 -13.30
N ASN A 720 19.45 -15.87 -13.58
CA ASN A 720 19.47 -15.12 -14.83
C ASN A 720 18.17 -14.38 -15.16
N CYS A 721 17.32 -14.11 -14.16
CA CYS A 721 16.13 -13.27 -14.34
C CYS A 721 16.52 -11.78 -14.46
N SER A 722 17.27 -11.42 -15.50
CA SER A 722 17.89 -10.10 -15.65
C SER A 722 16.89 -8.94 -15.75
N ASN A 723 15.65 -9.23 -16.14
CA ASN A 723 14.54 -8.28 -16.25
C ASN A 723 13.62 -8.27 -15.02
N LEU A 724 13.87 -9.13 -14.02
CA LEU A 724 13.10 -9.17 -12.77
C LEU A 724 13.30 -7.87 -12.01
N SER A 725 12.21 -7.11 -11.85
CA SER A 725 12.23 -5.80 -11.19
C SER A 725 11.30 -5.73 -9.99
N ARG A 726 10.39 -6.70 -9.85
CA ARG A 726 9.36 -6.72 -8.81
C ARG A 726 9.05 -8.15 -8.33
N ILE A 727 8.91 -8.32 -7.02
CA ILE A 727 8.46 -9.57 -6.39
C ILE A 727 7.31 -9.21 -5.44
N ASP A 728 6.13 -9.78 -5.67
CA ASP A 728 4.93 -9.58 -4.85
C ASP A 728 4.64 -10.82 -4.01
N GLY A 729 4.18 -10.61 -2.77
CA GLY A 729 3.76 -11.69 -1.87
C GLY A 729 4.92 -12.52 -1.29
N LEU A 730 6.15 -11.99 -1.26
CA LEU A 730 7.34 -12.71 -0.78
C LEU A 730 7.19 -13.25 0.65
N GLU A 731 6.33 -12.64 1.48
CA GLU A 731 5.94 -13.15 2.80
C GLU A 731 5.19 -14.49 2.78
N ASN A 732 4.68 -14.90 1.61
CA ASN A 732 4.08 -16.22 1.39
C ASN A 732 5.11 -17.28 0.97
N LEU A 733 6.39 -16.93 0.81
CA LEU A 733 7.45 -17.92 0.62
C LEU A 733 7.99 -18.36 1.99
N ASN A 734 7.61 -19.56 2.45
CA ASN A 734 8.16 -20.10 3.69
C ASN A 734 9.49 -20.82 3.44
N THR A 735 10.60 -20.23 3.89
CA THR A 735 11.94 -20.81 3.70
C THR A 735 12.43 -21.70 4.84
N GLY A 736 11.63 -21.95 5.88
CA GLY A 736 12.09 -22.60 7.11
C GLY A 736 12.59 -24.04 6.93
N ASN A 737 12.21 -24.73 5.86
CA ASN A 737 12.72 -26.08 5.54
C ASN A 737 13.81 -26.08 4.45
N VAL A 738 14.18 -24.91 3.92
CA VAL A 738 15.14 -24.80 2.82
C VAL A 738 16.54 -25.12 3.33
N THR A 739 17.24 -26.01 2.61
CA THR A 739 18.62 -26.42 2.92
C THR A 739 19.66 -25.84 1.97
N TYR A 740 19.23 -25.50 0.74
CA TYR A 740 20.07 -24.92 -0.33
C TYR A 740 19.39 -23.68 -0.93
N MET A 741 20.13 -22.56 -0.99
CA MET A 741 19.71 -21.29 -1.60
C MET A 741 20.73 -20.78 -2.64
N ASP A 742 21.52 -21.70 -3.21
CA ASP A 742 22.58 -21.37 -4.15
C ASP A 742 22.02 -20.67 -5.40
N ALA A 743 22.64 -19.55 -5.78
CA ALA A 743 22.29 -18.79 -6.98
C ALA A 743 20.81 -18.36 -7.09
N MET A 744 20.06 -18.30 -5.98
CA MET A 744 18.62 -18.01 -5.99
C MET A 744 18.27 -16.74 -6.77
N PHE A 745 19.07 -15.68 -6.65
CA PHE A 745 18.89 -14.40 -7.36
C PHE A 745 20.06 -14.04 -8.28
N MET A 746 20.89 -15.00 -8.67
CA MET A 746 22.07 -14.69 -9.50
C MET A 746 21.65 -14.01 -10.81
N ASN A 747 22.33 -12.91 -11.15
CA ASN A 747 22.13 -12.09 -12.34
C ASN A 747 20.73 -11.43 -12.44
N CYS A 748 20.02 -11.23 -11.33
CA CYS A 748 18.81 -10.39 -11.27
C CYS A 748 19.15 -8.89 -11.34
N SER A 749 19.74 -8.45 -12.46
CA SER A 749 20.34 -7.11 -12.62
C SER A 749 19.35 -5.95 -12.57
N SER A 750 18.05 -6.19 -12.75
CA SER A 750 17.00 -5.16 -12.70
C SER A 750 16.40 -4.95 -11.31
N LEU A 751 16.69 -5.81 -10.32
CA LEU A 751 16.26 -5.59 -8.94
C LEU A 751 17.06 -4.45 -8.33
N THR A 752 16.39 -3.42 -7.82
CA THR A 752 17.03 -2.24 -7.20
C THR A 752 17.09 -2.32 -5.68
N SER A 753 16.13 -3.03 -5.07
CA SER A 753 16.06 -3.33 -3.65
C SER A 753 15.43 -4.70 -3.42
N LEU A 754 15.83 -5.38 -2.35
CA LEU A 754 15.23 -6.66 -1.95
C LEU A 754 15.17 -6.76 -0.43
N ASP A 755 13.96 -7.02 0.11
CA ASP A 755 13.74 -7.23 1.54
C ASP A 755 13.57 -8.71 1.84
N LEU A 756 14.53 -9.30 2.54
CA LEU A 756 14.55 -10.71 2.92
C LEU A 756 14.43 -10.92 4.43
N SER A 757 13.96 -9.92 5.17
CA SER A 757 13.80 -10.01 6.62
C SER A 757 12.84 -11.12 7.09
N GLY A 758 11.94 -11.58 6.22
CA GLY A 758 11.02 -12.70 6.49
C GLY A 758 11.59 -14.09 6.21
N PHE A 759 12.82 -14.21 5.69
CA PHE A 759 13.43 -15.51 5.40
C PHE A 759 13.90 -16.15 6.70
N ASP A 760 13.43 -17.38 6.96
CA ASP A 760 14.06 -18.29 7.91
C ASP A 760 15.15 -19.07 7.17
N THR A 761 16.41 -18.83 7.50
CA THR A 761 17.56 -19.50 6.91
C THR A 761 18.27 -20.46 7.86
N GLY A 762 17.68 -20.76 9.02
CA GLY A 762 18.34 -21.54 10.08
C GLY A 762 18.74 -22.97 9.65
N ASN A 763 18.07 -23.54 8.65
CA ASN A 763 18.39 -24.85 8.08
C ASN A 763 19.29 -24.80 6.83
N VAL A 764 19.63 -23.61 6.34
CA VAL A 764 20.40 -23.44 5.10
C VAL A 764 21.87 -23.76 5.35
N THR A 765 22.45 -24.61 4.49
CA THR A 765 23.85 -25.04 4.59
C THR A 765 24.75 -24.42 3.51
N SER A 766 24.15 -23.96 2.40
CA SER A 766 24.86 -23.28 1.29
C SER A 766 24.03 -22.12 0.72
N MET A 767 24.68 -20.97 0.54
CA MET A 767 24.12 -19.75 -0.07
C MET A 767 25.06 -19.22 -1.16
N SER A 768 25.79 -20.12 -1.83
CA SER A 768 26.81 -19.73 -2.81
C SER A 768 26.17 -18.95 -3.95
N MET A 769 26.79 -17.85 -4.35
CA MET A 769 26.36 -17.00 -5.47
C MET A 769 24.93 -16.42 -5.35
N MET A 770 24.30 -16.42 -4.16
CA MET A 770 22.88 -16.08 -3.98
C MET A 770 22.48 -14.76 -4.66
N PHE A 771 23.33 -13.73 -4.60
CA PHE A 771 23.10 -12.41 -5.22
C PHE A 771 24.14 -12.06 -6.29
N SER A 772 24.93 -13.02 -6.77
CA SER A 772 26.02 -12.71 -7.69
C SER A 772 25.49 -12.07 -8.98
N GLY A 773 26.08 -10.95 -9.41
CA GLY A 773 25.71 -10.24 -10.64
C GLY A 773 24.43 -9.39 -10.52
N CYS A 774 23.87 -9.20 -9.32
CA CYS A 774 22.77 -8.28 -9.07
C CYS A 774 23.22 -6.82 -9.13
N THR A 775 23.63 -6.35 -10.31
CA THR A 775 24.28 -5.04 -10.50
C THR A 775 23.37 -3.85 -10.17
N GLY A 776 22.05 -4.04 -10.22
CA GLY A 776 21.05 -3.01 -9.92
C GLY A 776 20.76 -2.82 -8.43
N LEU A 777 21.11 -3.79 -7.57
CA LEU A 777 20.80 -3.71 -6.14
C LEU A 777 21.58 -2.57 -5.50
N THR A 778 20.83 -1.61 -4.95
CA THR A 778 21.35 -0.49 -4.15
C THR A 778 21.05 -0.65 -2.66
N SER A 779 20.09 -1.51 -2.31
CA SER A 779 19.73 -1.86 -0.94
C SER A 779 19.36 -3.34 -0.83
N LEU A 780 19.80 -4.01 0.23
CA LEU A 780 19.52 -5.42 0.49
C LEU A 780 19.35 -5.61 2.01
N ASN A 781 18.17 -6.04 2.45
CA ASN A 781 17.89 -6.29 3.87
C ASN A 781 18.08 -7.77 4.20
N LEU A 782 19.09 -8.07 5.04
CA LEU A 782 19.49 -9.42 5.45
C LEU A 782 19.21 -9.70 6.94
N SER A 783 18.44 -8.85 7.62
CA SER A 783 18.27 -8.92 9.09
C SER A 783 17.60 -10.20 9.60
N GLY A 784 16.90 -10.95 8.75
CA GLY A 784 16.31 -12.25 9.07
C GLY A 784 17.26 -13.45 8.96
N PHE A 785 18.47 -13.26 8.43
CA PHE A 785 19.37 -14.38 8.14
C PHE A 785 19.99 -14.96 9.42
N ASP A 786 19.72 -16.22 9.70
CA ASP A 786 20.52 -17.07 10.57
C ASP A 786 21.50 -17.87 9.70
N THR A 787 22.79 -17.52 9.78
CA THR A 787 23.84 -18.18 8.99
C THR A 787 24.62 -19.22 9.80
N GLY A 788 24.19 -19.56 11.02
CA GLY A 788 24.95 -20.41 11.93
C GLY A 788 25.23 -21.82 11.41
N ASN A 789 24.44 -22.33 10.46
CA ASN A 789 24.62 -23.64 9.82
C ASN A 789 25.25 -23.57 8.41
N VAL A 790 25.52 -22.36 7.90
CA VAL A 790 26.06 -22.17 6.56
C VAL A 790 27.55 -22.56 6.52
N THR A 791 27.92 -23.38 5.55
CA THR A 791 29.30 -23.85 5.34
C THR A 791 29.97 -23.23 4.11
N SER A 792 29.19 -22.72 3.16
CA SER A 792 29.66 -22.05 1.95
C SER A 792 28.85 -20.78 1.64
N MET A 793 29.58 -19.66 1.49
CA MET A 793 29.08 -18.35 1.05
C MET A 793 29.89 -17.83 -0.15
N SER A 794 30.51 -18.73 -0.90
CA SER A 794 31.35 -18.38 -2.04
C SER A 794 30.59 -17.50 -3.05
N GLN A 795 31.20 -16.41 -3.50
CA GLN A 795 30.62 -15.48 -4.48
C GLN A 795 29.25 -14.87 -4.11
N MET A 796 28.81 -14.92 -2.85
CA MET A 796 27.45 -14.54 -2.46
C MET A 796 27.02 -13.15 -2.96
N PHE A 797 27.91 -12.16 -2.93
CA PHE A 797 27.67 -10.79 -3.40
C PHE A 797 28.50 -10.41 -4.63
N SER A 798 29.17 -11.36 -5.27
CA SER A 798 30.11 -11.11 -6.37
C SER A 798 29.43 -10.34 -7.51
N GLY A 799 29.92 -9.16 -7.85
CA GLY A 799 29.42 -8.32 -8.95
C GLY A 799 28.23 -7.43 -8.57
N CYS A 800 27.86 -7.31 -7.30
CA CYS A 800 26.85 -6.36 -6.84
C CYS A 800 27.36 -4.91 -6.88
N THR A 801 27.59 -4.38 -8.09
CA THR A 801 28.22 -3.07 -8.31
C THR A 801 27.40 -1.87 -7.80
N GLY A 802 26.08 -2.04 -7.63
CA GLY A 802 25.18 -0.98 -7.16
C GLY A 802 25.16 -0.80 -5.64
N LEU A 803 25.63 -1.79 -4.86
CA LEU A 803 25.65 -1.71 -3.40
C LEU A 803 26.75 -0.75 -2.93
N THR A 804 26.38 0.25 -2.13
CA THR A 804 27.31 1.23 -1.56
C THR A 804 27.68 0.93 -0.11
N SER A 805 26.79 0.24 0.59
CA SER A 805 26.97 -0.33 1.93
C SER A 805 26.22 -1.66 2.04
N LEU A 806 26.61 -2.51 2.99
CA LEU A 806 25.95 -3.78 3.27
C LEU A 806 26.04 -4.06 4.77
N ASP A 807 24.90 -4.36 5.41
CA ASP A 807 24.84 -4.74 6.82
C ASP A 807 25.03 -6.26 6.93
N LEU A 808 26.10 -6.66 7.63
CA LEU A 808 26.49 -8.06 7.87
C LEU A 808 26.52 -8.38 9.37
N SER A 809 26.00 -7.51 10.23
CA SER A 809 26.11 -7.64 11.69
C SER A 809 25.44 -8.90 12.26
N GLY A 810 24.46 -9.47 11.54
CA GLY A 810 23.78 -10.71 11.92
C GLY A 810 24.49 -12.01 11.49
N PHE A 811 25.60 -11.94 10.75
CA PHE A 811 26.25 -13.14 10.21
C PHE A 811 27.09 -13.86 11.28
N ASP A 812 26.76 -15.13 11.54
CA ASP A 812 27.63 -16.09 12.24
C ASP A 812 28.38 -16.93 11.19
N THR A 813 29.70 -16.71 11.07
CA THR A 813 30.54 -17.38 10.06
C THR A 813 31.41 -18.51 10.62
N LYS A 814 31.25 -18.91 11.89
CA LYS A 814 32.14 -19.89 12.55
C LYS A 814 32.23 -21.23 11.84
N ASN A 815 31.17 -21.62 11.12
CA ASN A 815 31.08 -22.88 10.37
C ASN A 815 31.42 -22.74 8.89
N VAL A 816 31.66 -21.52 8.40
CA VAL A 816 31.99 -21.27 7.00
C VAL A 816 33.40 -21.76 6.69
N THR A 817 33.51 -22.58 5.65
CA THR A 817 34.80 -23.12 5.16
C THR A 817 35.21 -22.53 3.81
N ASP A 818 34.25 -22.03 3.04
CA ASP A 818 34.46 -21.35 1.75
C ASP A 818 33.70 -20.01 1.69
N MET A 819 34.45 -18.92 1.59
CA MET A 819 33.98 -17.55 1.35
C MET A 819 34.75 -16.88 0.20
N GLY A 820 35.32 -17.69 -0.70
CA GLY A 820 36.06 -17.20 -1.85
C GLY A 820 35.20 -16.29 -2.72
N ALA A 821 35.79 -15.20 -3.21
CA ALA A 821 35.17 -14.22 -4.08
C ALA A 821 33.85 -13.60 -3.54
N MET A 822 33.59 -13.66 -2.23
CA MET A 822 32.32 -13.24 -1.62
C MET A 822 31.91 -11.81 -2.02
N PHE A 823 32.86 -10.87 -2.12
CA PHE A 823 32.64 -9.48 -2.53
C PHE A 823 33.35 -9.11 -3.83
N MET A 824 33.74 -10.09 -4.65
CA MET A 824 34.46 -9.82 -5.90
C MET A 824 33.65 -8.84 -6.78
N LYS A 825 34.26 -7.75 -7.25
CA LYS A 825 33.69 -6.70 -8.09
C LYS A 825 32.49 -5.98 -7.47
N CYS A 826 32.36 -5.94 -6.15
CA CYS A 826 31.47 -5.01 -5.46
C CYS A 826 32.01 -3.58 -5.52
N SER A 827 32.15 -3.02 -6.72
CA SER A 827 32.86 -1.76 -6.96
C SER A 827 32.19 -0.53 -6.37
N GLY A 828 30.93 -0.62 -5.95
CA GLY A 828 30.20 0.44 -5.27
C GLY A 828 30.46 0.53 -3.77
N LEU A 829 30.92 -0.55 -3.12
CA LEU A 829 31.07 -0.60 -1.67
C LEU A 829 32.17 0.36 -1.22
N THR A 830 31.81 1.25 -0.29
CA THR A 830 32.71 2.30 0.23
C THR A 830 33.36 1.93 1.56
N SER A 831 32.67 1.11 2.35
CA SER A 831 33.10 0.52 3.62
C SER A 831 32.40 -0.82 3.85
N LEU A 832 32.99 -1.68 4.68
CA LEU A 832 32.38 -2.95 5.09
C LEU A 832 32.77 -3.24 6.55
N ASP A 833 31.77 -3.54 7.38
CA ASP A 833 32.00 -4.02 8.75
C ASP A 833 32.10 -5.54 8.75
N LEU A 834 33.28 -6.04 9.14
CA LEU A 834 33.60 -7.47 9.20
C LEU A 834 33.97 -7.92 10.63
N SER A 835 33.71 -7.08 11.64
CA SER A 835 34.12 -7.33 13.01
C SER A 835 33.50 -8.61 13.63
N GLY A 836 32.35 -9.04 13.14
CA GLY A 836 31.67 -10.28 13.55
C GLY A 836 32.16 -11.56 12.87
N PHE A 837 33.07 -11.48 11.88
CA PHE A 837 33.47 -12.65 11.10
C PHE A 837 34.48 -13.52 11.86
N ASP A 838 34.10 -14.77 12.15
CA ASP A 838 35.03 -15.85 12.50
C ASP A 838 35.50 -16.56 11.23
N THR A 839 36.80 -16.47 10.94
CA THR A 839 37.43 -17.05 9.74
C THR A 839 38.31 -18.26 10.07
N GLY A 840 38.31 -18.76 11.31
CA GLY A 840 39.21 -19.82 11.78
C GLY A 840 39.01 -21.19 11.13
N ASN A 841 37.94 -21.39 10.36
CA ASN A 841 37.66 -22.60 9.58
C ASN A 841 37.79 -22.41 8.06
N VAL A 842 38.09 -21.21 7.59
CA VAL A 842 38.18 -20.87 6.17
C VAL A 842 39.47 -21.43 5.56
N GLY A 843 39.33 -22.23 4.49
CA GLY A 843 40.48 -22.83 3.80
C GLY A 843 41.03 -21.98 2.64
N SER A 844 40.21 -21.08 2.10
CA SER A 844 40.51 -20.29 0.90
C SER A 844 39.87 -18.90 0.96
N MET A 845 40.63 -17.85 0.62
CA MET A 845 40.17 -16.45 0.57
C MET A 845 40.45 -15.83 -0.82
N TYR A 846 40.53 -16.65 -1.86
CA TYR A 846 40.79 -16.19 -3.22
C TYR A 846 39.74 -15.17 -3.71
N TYR A 847 40.17 -14.10 -4.38
CA TYR A 847 39.34 -12.99 -4.90
C TYR A 847 38.40 -12.29 -3.89
N MET A 848 38.53 -12.50 -2.58
CA MET A 848 37.49 -12.10 -1.60
C MET A 848 36.99 -10.65 -1.75
N PHE A 849 37.90 -9.70 -2.00
CA PHE A 849 37.62 -8.28 -2.24
C PHE A 849 38.09 -7.78 -3.62
N SER A 850 38.43 -8.70 -4.54
CA SER A 850 39.00 -8.32 -5.84
C SER A 850 38.04 -7.41 -6.61
N GLY A 851 38.47 -6.21 -7.02
CA GLY A 851 37.69 -5.27 -7.79
C GLY A 851 36.74 -4.40 -6.98
N CYS A 852 36.85 -4.39 -5.64
CA CYS A 852 36.16 -3.45 -4.76
C CYS A 852 36.77 -2.05 -4.84
N ALA A 853 36.69 -1.43 -6.02
CA ALA A 853 37.43 -0.22 -6.38
C ALA A 853 37.09 1.04 -5.54
N SER A 854 35.96 1.04 -4.82
CA SER A 854 35.52 2.15 -3.96
C SER A 854 35.81 1.96 -2.47
N LEU A 855 36.33 0.80 -2.04
CA LEU A 855 36.71 0.61 -0.65
C LEU A 855 37.89 1.52 -0.31
N THR A 856 37.72 2.34 0.73
CA THR A 856 38.75 3.30 1.19
C THR A 856 39.54 2.78 2.38
N SER A 857 38.92 1.92 3.19
CA SER A 857 39.50 1.25 4.36
C SER A 857 38.83 -0.08 4.61
N LEU A 858 39.53 -0.98 5.31
CA LEU A 858 39.00 -2.30 5.70
C LEU A 858 39.67 -2.74 7.00
N ASP A 859 38.88 -3.04 8.03
CA ASP A 859 39.38 -3.62 9.27
C ASP A 859 39.36 -5.15 9.18
N LEU A 860 40.54 -5.76 9.30
CA LEU A 860 40.75 -7.20 9.22
C LEU A 860 41.41 -7.76 10.49
N SER A 861 41.40 -7.00 11.58
CA SER A 861 42.06 -7.37 12.84
C SER A 861 41.49 -8.67 13.45
N GLY A 862 40.21 -8.96 13.22
CA GLY A 862 39.52 -10.18 13.67
C GLY A 862 39.79 -11.43 12.83
N PHE A 863 40.49 -11.33 11.69
CA PHE A 863 40.68 -12.47 10.80
C PHE A 863 41.73 -13.46 11.33
N ASN A 864 41.37 -14.75 11.36
CA ASN A 864 42.27 -15.87 11.62
C ASN A 864 42.55 -16.63 10.32
N THR A 865 43.78 -16.50 9.80
CA THR A 865 44.17 -17.10 8.52
C THR A 865 45.04 -18.35 8.67
N GLU A 866 45.13 -18.97 9.85
CA GLU A 866 46.02 -20.10 10.09
C GLU A 866 45.77 -21.32 9.20
N LYS A 867 44.52 -21.51 8.73
CA LYS A 867 44.14 -22.61 7.83
C LYS A 867 44.09 -22.22 6.35
N VAL A 868 44.29 -20.94 6.03
CA VAL A 868 44.13 -20.44 4.66
C VAL A 868 45.31 -20.91 3.81
N THR A 869 45.01 -21.57 2.69
CA THR A 869 46.02 -22.10 1.76
C THR A 869 46.23 -21.24 0.52
N THR A 870 45.27 -20.36 0.19
CA THR A 870 45.38 -19.42 -0.92
C THR A 870 44.68 -18.08 -0.62
N MET A 871 45.38 -17.00 -0.97
CA MET A 871 44.94 -15.59 -0.90
C MET A 871 45.12 -14.92 -2.28
N GLN A 872 45.06 -15.74 -3.34
CA GLN A 872 45.23 -15.26 -4.70
C GLN A 872 44.22 -14.15 -5.00
N ASP A 873 44.71 -13.04 -5.57
CA ASP A 873 43.91 -11.89 -6.00
C ASP A 873 43.02 -11.26 -4.89
N MET A 874 43.28 -11.54 -3.60
CA MET A 874 42.36 -11.20 -2.50
C MET A 874 41.93 -9.72 -2.47
N PHE A 875 42.85 -8.79 -2.77
CA PHE A 875 42.59 -7.35 -2.83
C PHE A 875 42.82 -6.76 -4.23
N ALA A 876 43.00 -7.59 -5.26
CA ALA A 876 43.36 -7.12 -6.59
C ALA A 876 42.32 -6.10 -7.12
N GLY A 877 42.74 -4.89 -7.51
CA GLY A 877 41.87 -3.84 -8.04
C GLY A 877 41.15 -2.99 -6.99
N CYS A 878 41.49 -3.11 -5.70
CA CYS A 878 41.04 -2.21 -4.64
C CYS A 878 41.74 -0.84 -4.75
N SER A 879 41.48 -0.10 -5.84
CA SER A 879 42.25 1.07 -6.26
C SER A 879 42.23 2.26 -5.31
N GLN A 880 41.23 2.36 -4.41
CA GLN A 880 41.08 3.46 -3.44
C GLN A 880 41.51 3.10 -2.02
N LEU A 881 41.95 1.87 -1.79
CA LEU A 881 42.36 1.43 -0.46
C LEU A 881 43.70 2.08 -0.09
N ALA A 882 43.70 2.94 0.92
CA ALA A 882 44.86 3.77 1.25
C ALA A 882 45.91 3.03 2.08
N ALA A 883 45.48 2.18 3.00
CA ALA A 883 46.34 1.40 3.89
C ALA A 883 45.67 0.08 4.28
N LEU A 884 46.48 -0.93 4.58
CA LEU A 884 46.02 -2.21 5.14
C LEU A 884 46.92 -2.68 6.28
N ASP A 885 46.32 -3.07 7.39
CA ASP A 885 47.01 -3.79 8.46
C ASP A 885 46.70 -5.28 8.38
N LEU A 886 47.71 -6.09 8.04
CA LEU A 886 47.61 -7.55 7.98
C LEU A 886 48.47 -8.20 9.06
N SER A 887 48.74 -7.50 10.16
CA SER A 887 49.53 -8.03 11.29
C SER A 887 48.91 -9.26 11.98
N SER A 888 47.59 -9.45 11.87
CA SER A 888 46.88 -10.66 12.34
C SER A 888 47.07 -11.86 11.41
N PHE A 889 47.45 -11.65 10.14
CA PHE A 889 47.51 -12.71 9.15
C PHE A 889 48.74 -13.59 9.36
N LYS A 890 48.51 -14.91 9.29
CA LYS A 890 49.53 -15.96 9.28
C LYS A 890 49.61 -16.57 7.88
N GLY A 891 50.82 -16.64 7.32
CA GLY A 891 51.03 -17.19 5.97
C GLY A 891 51.65 -18.60 5.98
N SER A 892 51.88 -19.20 7.15
CA SER A 892 52.48 -20.52 7.34
C SER A 892 51.89 -21.65 6.48
N GLN A 893 50.60 -21.58 6.11
CA GLN A 893 49.92 -22.55 5.24
C GLN A 893 49.68 -22.06 3.81
N VAL A 894 49.93 -20.78 3.52
CA VAL A 894 49.64 -20.16 2.23
C VAL A 894 50.62 -20.67 1.18
N THR A 895 50.08 -21.21 0.09
CA THR A 895 50.85 -21.69 -1.07
C THR A 895 50.75 -20.79 -2.28
N ASN A 896 49.70 -19.97 -2.36
CA ASN A 896 49.43 -19.08 -3.49
C ASN A 896 48.88 -17.72 -3.01
N ALA A 897 49.67 -16.67 -3.21
CA ALA A 897 49.36 -15.26 -2.98
C ALA A 897 49.60 -14.43 -4.26
N ALA A 898 49.50 -15.04 -5.44
CA ALA A 898 49.65 -14.34 -6.71
C ALA A 898 48.61 -13.21 -6.83
N ASN A 899 49.02 -12.07 -7.40
CA ASN A 899 48.19 -10.89 -7.61
C ASN A 899 47.50 -10.31 -6.36
N MET A 900 47.92 -10.66 -5.13
CA MET A 900 47.16 -10.33 -3.91
C MET A 900 46.76 -8.85 -3.79
N PHE A 901 47.64 -7.92 -4.23
CA PHE A 901 47.41 -6.48 -4.26
C PHE A 901 47.52 -5.88 -5.68
N ASP A 902 47.38 -6.69 -6.73
CA ASP A 902 47.48 -6.22 -8.13
C ASP A 902 46.53 -5.04 -8.38
N GLY A 903 47.04 -3.91 -8.84
CA GLY A 903 46.23 -2.74 -9.18
C GLY A 903 45.67 -1.97 -7.99
N CYS A 904 46.16 -2.22 -6.77
CA CYS A 904 45.90 -1.39 -5.59
C CYS A 904 46.65 -0.05 -5.68
N THR A 905 46.30 0.78 -6.67
CA THR A 905 47.03 2.00 -7.03
C THR A 905 47.06 3.05 -5.92
N GLY A 906 46.07 3.05 -5.01
CA GLY A 906 45.97 3.94 -3.86
C GLY A 906 46.67 3.44 -2.59
N LEU A 907 47.17 2.20 -2.58
CA LEU A 907 47.75 1.57 -1.39
C LEU A 907 49.13 2.19 -1.08
N ALA A 908 49.16 3.07 -0.08
CA ALA A 908 50.36 3.78 0.33
C ALA A 908 51.19 3.00 1.38
N SER A 909 50.53 2.17 2.18
CA SER A 909 51.18 1.32 3.19
C SER A 909 50.46 -0.01 3.41
N VAL A 910 51.23 -1.06 3.70
CA VAL A 910 50.72 -2.37 4.09
C VAL A 910 51.61 -2.98 5.17
N SER A 911 51.00 -3.47 6.25
CA SER A 911 51.71 -4.12 7.37
C SER A 911 51.69 -5.64 7.19
N LEU A 912 52.87 -6.25 7.01
CA LEU A 912 53.06 -7.70 6.80
C LEU A 912 54.00 -8.33 7.84
N SER A 913 54.21 -7.66 8.97
CA SER A 913 55.28 -7.98 9.93
C SER A 913 55.17 -9.38 10.55
N GLN A 914 53.98 -9.96 10.61
CA GLN A 914 53.73 -11.32 11.13
C GLN A 914 53.36 -12.35 10.04
N PHE A 915 53.38 -11.96 8.76
CA PHE A 915 53.02 -12.81 7.64
C PHE A 915 54.22 -13.66 7.20
N ASP A 916 54.40 -14.82 7.83
CA ASP A 916 55.42 -15.80 7.48
C ASP A 916 55.06 -16.57 6.20
N THR A 917 56.03 -17.02 5.41
CA THR A 917 55.74 -17.63 4.08
C THR A 917 56.46 -18.95 3.75
N PRO A 918 56.67 -19.89 4.71
CA PRO A 918 57.48 -21.10 4.49
C PRO A 918 56.94 -22.08 3.43
N LYS A 919 55.67 -21.95 3.01
CA LYS A 919 55.02 -22.81 2.00
C LYS A 919 54.66 -22.09 0.70
N LEU A 920 54.98 -20.80 0.58
CA LEU A 920 54.55 -19.96 -0.52
C LEU A 920 55.25 -20.37 -1.82
N ARG A 921 54.48 -20.62 -2.89
CA ARG A 921 54.98 -21.07 -4.20
C ARG A 921 54.74 -20.05 -5.30
N TYR A 922 53.57 -19.42 -5.27
CA TYR A 922 53.11 -18.50 -6.30
C TYR A 922 52.87 -17.12 -5.69
N MET A 923 53.68 -16.15 -6.10
CA MET A 923 53.55 -14.75 -5.67
C MET A 923 53.86 -13.77 -6.82
N GLY A 924 53.76 -14.24 -8.06
CA GLY A 924 53.84 -13.38 -9.23
C GLY A 924 52.80 -12.26 -9.13
N LYS A 925 53.19 -11.05 -9.53
CA LYS A 925 52.36 -9.84 -9.50
C LYS A 925 51.76 -9.48 -8.13
N MET A 926 52.27 -10.01 -7.02
CA MET A 926 51.69 -9.79 -5.70
C MET A 926 51.45 -8.31 -5.38
N PHE A 927 52.33 -7.41 -5.82
CA PHE A 927 52.19 -5.96 -5.70
C PHE A 927 52.20 -5.24 -7.06
N TYR A 928 51.77 -5.91 -8.14
CA TYR A 928 51.77 -5.31 -9.47
C TYR A 928 50.96 -4.00 -9.48
N ASN A 929 51.51 -2.93 -10.03
CA ASN A 929 50.85 -1.62 -10.15
C ASN A 929 50.34 -1.03 -8.82
N CYS A 930 50.99 -1.33 -7.69
CA CYS A 930 50.78 -0.62 -6.42
C CYS A 930 51.50 0.75 -6.45
N SER A 931 51.05 1.66 -7.31
CA SER A 931 51.77 2.89 -7.64
C SER A 931 51.96 3.89 -6.48
N ALA A 932 51.15 3.81 -5.41
CA ALA A 932 51.26 4.66 -4.23
C ALA A 932 52.20 4.12 -3.14
N LEU A 933 52.62 2.86 -3.21
CA LEU A 933 53.42 2.22 -2.17
C LEU A 933 54.83 2.83 -2.17
N THR A 934 55.30 3.28 -1.00
CA THR A 934 56.60 3.96 -0.86
C THR A 934 57.67 3.10 -0.21
N ALA A 935 57.28 2.26 0.74
CA ALA A 935 58.14 1.30 1.41
C ALA A 935 57.37 0.02 1.74
N LEU A 936 58.07 -1.10 1.80
CA LEU A 936 57.48 -2.41 2.09
C LEU A 936 58.39 -3.25 3.00
N ASP A 937 57.84 -3.81 4.07
CA ASP A 937 58.55 -4.77 4.93
C ASP A 937 58.17 -6.21 4.58
N LEU A 938 59.11 -6.93 3.96
CA LEU A 938 59.04 -8.36 3.64
C LEU A 938 60.06 -9.17 4.45
N SER A 939 60.58 -8.63 5.56
CA SER A 939 61.60 -9.30 6.38
C SER A 939 61.14 -10.61 7.02
N SER A 940 59.83 -10.78 7.20
CA SER A 940 59.17 -11.99 7.69
C SER A 940 59.08 -13.13 6.66
N PHE A 941 59.37 -12.87 5.38
CA PHE A 941 59.19 -13.85 4.33
C PHE A 941 60.33 -14.89 4.34
N ASP A 942 59.96 -16.18 4.36
CA ASP A 942 60.88 -17.31 4.41
C ASP A 942 60.78 -18.15 3.13
N LEU A 943 61.68 -17.89 2.18
CA LEU A 943 61.67 -18.45 0.81
C LEU A 943 62.86 -19.39 0.53
N LYS A 944 63.79 -19.53 1.49
CA LYS A 944 65.12 -20.15 1.29
C LYS A 944 65.12 -21.69 1.27
N GLU A 945 64.31 -22.34 2.11
CA GLU A 945 64.37 -23.80 2.34
C GLU A 945 63.53 -24.68 1.40
N MET A 946 63.03 -24.17 0.26
CA MET A 946 62.10 -24.94 -0.57
C MET A 946 62.78 -25.88 -1.59
N ASN A 947 62.79 -27.17 -1.27
CA ASN A 947 63.25 -28.32 -2.08
C ASN A 947 62.24 -28.77 -3.17
N PHE A 948 61.75 -27.86 -4.03
CA PHE A 948 60.92 -28.22 -5.19
C PHE A 948 61.67 -27.99 -6.51
N ARG A 949 61.49 -28.90 -7.50
CA ARG A 949 62.14 -28.89 -8.83
C ARG A 949 61.91 -27.62 -9.68
N ARG A 950 61.11 -26.65 -9.21
CA ARG A 950 60.77 -25.38 -9.91
C ARG A 950 60.86 -24.09 -9.08
N GLY A 951 61.36 -24.11 -7.83
CA GLY A 951 61.57 -22.88 -7.02
C GLY A 951 60.29 -22.04 -6.77
N VAL A 952 60.44 -20.84 -6.18
CA VAL A 952 59.36 -19.84 -5.98
C VAL A 952 59.43 -18.84 -7.14
N GLU A 953 58.29 -18.54 -7.76
CA GLU A 953 58.19 -17.63 -8.93
C GLU A 953 57.73 -16.23 -8.51
N GLY A 954 58.59 -15.22 -8.71
CA GLY A 954 58.34 -13.80 -8.40
C GLY A 954 58.10 -12.92 -9.64
N ASN A 955 57.57 -13.49 -10.73
CA ASN A 955 57.36 -12.77 -11.99
C ASN A 955 56.53 -11.51 -11.77
N GLN A 956 57.03 -10.36 -12.22
CA GLN A 956 56.34 -9.06 -12.15
C GLN A 956 55.89 -8.63 -10.73
N MET A 957 56.53 -9.15 -9.68
CA MET A 957 56.07 -8.96 -8.29
C MET A 957 55.86 -7.48 -7.90
N PHE A 958 56.70 -6.57 -8.40
CA PHE A 958 56.63 -5.12 -8.13
C PHE A 958 56.49 -4.28 -9.41
N ASP A 959 56.18 -4.89 -10.55
CA ASP A 959 56.09 -4.19 -11.84
C ASP A 959 55.10 -3.02 -11.75
N TYR A 960 55.50 -1.83 -12.23
CA TYR A 960 54.80 -0.54 -12.13
C TYR A 960 54.56 0.03 -10.71
N CYS A 961 55.31 -0.38 -9.70
CA CYS A 961 55.33 0.28 -8.38
C CYS A 961 56.15 1.59 -8.40
N SER A 962 55.65 2.60 -9.11
CA SER A 962 56.42 3.81 -9.43
C SER A 962 56.88 4.66 -8.23
N SER A 963 56.17 4.60 -7.09
CA SER A 963 56.55 5.35 -5.87
C SER A 963 57.45 4.58 -4.91
N LEU A 964 57.72 3.30 -5.19
CA LEU A 964 58.42 2.42 -4.27
C LEU A 964 59.89 2.79 -4.19
N GLN A 965 60.34 3.13 -2.97
CA GLN A 965 61.70 3.59 -2.68
C GLN A 965 62.53 2.49 -2.02
N THR A 966 61.92 1.74 -1.10
CA THR A 966 62.63 0.76 -0.27
C THR A 966 61.82 -0.51 -0.08
N ILE A 967 62.46 -1.66 -0.26
CA ILE A 967 61.90 -2.98 0.07
C ILE A 967 62.83 -3.62 1.10
N TYR A 968 62.32 -3.83 2.32
CA TYR A 968 63.06 -4.45 3.41
C TYR A 968 62.90 -5.98 3.37
N VAL A 969 64.00 -6.70 3.49
CA VAL A 969 64.03 -8.17 3.47
C VAL A 969 64.93 -8.74 4.56
N GLY A 970 64.73 -10.01 4.89
CA GLY A 970 65.57 -10.80 5.80
C GLY A 970 66.48 -11.78 5.03
N ASP A 971 67.25 -12.58 5.75
CA ASP A 971 68.22 -13.53 5.17
C ASP A 971 67.60 -14.73 4.45
N ASN A 972 66.31 -14.98 4.70
CA ASN A 972 65.57 -16.07 4.09
C ASN A 972 64.79 -15.63 2.83
N PHE A 973 64.89 -14.35 2.44
CA PHE A 973 64.29 -13.87 1.20
C PHE A 973 65.19 -14.19 0.00
N GLU A 974 64.96 -15.34 -0.64
CA GLU A 974 65.72 -15.77 -1.82
C GLU A 974 64.79 -16.24 -2.94
N LEU A 975 64.95 -15.68 -4.15
CA LEU A 975 64.13 -16.01 -5.32
C LEU A 975 64.95 -16.73 -6.40
N LYS A 976 64.38 -17.80 -6.96
CA LYS A 976 65.03 -18.61 -7.99
C LYS A 976 64.63 -18.23 -9.42
N TYR A 977 63.42 -17.70 -9.60
CA TYR A 977 62.85 -17.36 -10.90
C TYR A 977 62.02 -16.07 -10.82
N GLY A 978 62.18 -15.17 -11.78
CA GLY A 978 61.40 -13.93 -11.86
C GLY A 978 61.80 -13.06 -13.05
N SER A 979 60.83 -12.71 -13.90
CA SER A 979 61.00 -11.76 -15.01
C SER A 979 60.22 -10.45 -14.81
N ASN A 980 60.74 -9.34 -15.31
CA ASN A 980 60.17 -7.99 -15.21
C ASN A 980 59.73 -7.61 -13.77
N MET A 981 60.46 -8.08 -12.76
CA MET A 981 60.11 -7.95 -11.35
C MET A 981 60.06 -6.50 -10.86
N PHE A 982 60.93 -5.63 -11.37
CA PHE A 982 61.06 -4.22 -10.93
C PHE A 982 60.78 -3.19 -12.03
N ARG A 983 60.22 -3.60 -13.16
CA ARG A 983 60.00 -2.70 -14.29
C ARG A 983 59.10 -1.54 -13.87
N GLY A 984 59.50 -0.30 -14.16
CA GLY A 984 58.76 0.91 -13.74
C GLY A 984 58.97 1.38 -12.30
N CYS A 985 59.82 0.69 -11.50
CA CYS A 985 60.16 1.08 -10.11
C CYS A 985 61.29 2.12 -10.06
N HIS A 986 61.15 3.25 -10.76
CA HIS A 986 62.24 4.22 -10.97
C HIS A 986 62.81 4.86 -9.69
N ASN A 987 62.09 4.79 -8.57
CA ASN A 987 62.48 5.37 -7.29
C ASN A 987 63.23 4.40 -6.36
N LEU A 988 63.36 3.13 -6.74
CA LEU A 988 63.91 2.08 -5.90
C LEU A 988 65.41 2.29 -5.65
N ARG A 989 65.82 2.18 -4.38
CA ARG A 989 67.21 2.38 -3.94
C ARG A 989 67.66 1.23 -3.05
N GLY A 990 68.68 0.50 -3.51
CA GLY A 990 69.35 -0.57 -2.76
C GLY A 990 70.86 -0.36 -2.73
N ALA A 991 71.62 -1.45 -2.88
CA ALA A 991 73.08 -1.39 -3.05
C ALA A 991 73.48 -0.62 -4.33
N ILE A 992 72.58 -0.59 -5.31
CA ILE A 992 72.66 0.19 -6.54
C ILE A 992 71.38 1.03 -6.74
N ALA A 993 71.47 2.07 -7.55
CA ALA A 993 70.29 2.80 -8.03
C ALA A 993 69.59 2.00 -9.15
N PHE A 994 68.27 2.15 -9.27
CA PHE A 994 67.50 1.54 -10.35
C PHE A 994 68.02 1.91 -11.75
N ALA A 995 68.03 0.96 -12.68
CA ALA A 995 68.42 1.16 -14.08
C ALA A 995 67.45 0.44 -15.03
N ASP A 996 67.05 1.12 -16.10
CA ASP A 996 66.15 0.54 -17.11
C ASP A 996 66.79 -0.68 -17.81
N GLY A 997 66.05 -1.79 -17.88
CA GLY A 997 66.52 -3.07 -18.44
C GLY A 997 67.28 -3.97 -17.45
N GLU A 998 67.42 -3.55 -16.20
CA GLU A 998 67.90 -4.37 -15.08
C GLU A 998 66.74 -4.77 -14.14
N ASP A 999 65.63 -5.23 -14.70
CA ASP A 999 64.36 -5.46 -13.99
C ASP A 999 64.09 -6.92 -13.61
N GLU A 1000 65.09 -7.80 -13.71
CA GLU A 1000 64.97 -9.23 -13.49
C GLU A 1000 65.33 -9.66 -12.04
N VAL A 1001 65.11 -10.93 -11.72
CA VAL A 1001 65.28 -11.51 -10.37
C VAL A 1001 66.70 -11.40 -9.79
N ASP A 1002 67.74 -11.27 -10.62
CA ASP A 1002 69.13 -11.16 -10.16
C ASP A 1002 69.38 -9.87 -9.35
N LYS A 1003 68.56 -8.84 -9.54
CA LYS A 1003 68.57 -7.59 -8.75
C LYS A 1003 67.74 -7.67 -7.46
N ALA A 1004 67.04 -8.78 -7.21
CA ALA A 1004 66.23 -9.00 -6.01
C ALA A 1004 67.08 -9.47 -4.81
N ASN A 1005 68.12 -8.71 -4.44
CA ASN A 1005 68.96 -8.97 -3.28
C ASN A 1005 69.50 -7.67 -2.68
N TYR A 1006 69.95 -7.71 -1.42
CA TYR A 1006 70.45 -6.53 -0.70
C TYR A 1006 71.97 -6.31 -0.80
N VAL A 1007 72.71 -7.22 -1.45
CA VAL A 1007 74.19 -7.15 -1.55
C VAL A 1007 74.63 -6.38 -2.80
N THR A 1008 74.02 -6.66 -3.95
CA THR A 1008 74.35 -6.04 -5.25
C THR A 1008 73.11 -5.55 -6.00
N GLY A 1009 71.93 -5.66 -5.40
CA GLY A 1009 70.64 -5.37 -6.03
C GLY A 1009 69.89 -4.20 -5.40
N TYR A 1010 68.57 -4.22 -5.57
CA TYR A 1010 67.67 -3.13 -5.19
C TYR A 1010 67.00 -3.28 -3.82
N LEU A 1011 67.16 -4.42 -3.16
CA LEU A 1011 66.55 -4.67 -1.86
C LEU A 1011 67.41 -4.11 -0.73
N THR A 1012 66.82 -3.94 0.44
CA THR A 1012 67.50 -3.48 1.66
C THR A 1012 67.33 -4.52 2.75
N LYS A 1013 68.41 -4.92 3.43
CA LYS A 1013 68.30 -5.84 4.57
C LYS A 1013 67.78 -5.07 5.77
N LYS A 1014 66.75 -5.57 6.44
CA LYS A 1014 66.34 -5.08 7.76
C LYS A 1014 67.40 -5.48 8.79
N VAL A 1015 68.02 -4.50 9.44
CA VAL A 1015 69.10 -4.73 10.43
C VAL A 1015 68.76 -4.21 11.82
N GLY A 1016 67.60 -3.57 11.97
CA GLY A 1016 67.16 -3.01 13.25
C GLY A 1016 65.98 -2.06 13.09
N THR A 1017 65.67 -1.32 14.15
CA THR A 1017 64.62 -0.29 14.20
C THR A 1017 65.08 0.94 14.96
N ASN A 1018 64.47 2.09 14.66
CA ASN A 1018 64.61 3.34 15.40
C ASN A 1018 63.21 3.85 15.75
N GLY A 1019 62.69 3.46 16.91
CA GLY A 1019 61.26 3.52 17.18
C GLY A 1019 60.50 2.58 16.23
N ASP A 1020 59.46 3.09 15.58
CA ASP A 1020 58.67 2.34 14.59
C ASP A 1020 59.31 2.35 13.18
N ASP A 1021 60.38 3.15 12.97
CA ASP A 1021 61.07 3.22 11.67
C ASP A 1021 62.01 2.02 11.48
N ILE A 1022 61.95 1.39 10.32
CA ILE A 1022 62.84 0.27 9.97
C ILE A 1022 64.22 0.81 9.58
N VAL A 1023 65.26 0.27 10.23
CA VAL A 1023 66.65 0.57 9.90
C VAL A 1023 67.15 -0.47 8.90
N GLY A 1024 67.47 0.00 7.70
CA GLY A 1024 67.89 -0.84 6.58
C GLY A 1024 69.36 -0.65 6.20
N ALA A 1025 70.03 -1.72 5.79
CA ALA A 1025 71.39 -1.71 5.29
C ALA A 1025 71.54 -2.46 3.96
N VAL A 1026 72.52 -2.06 3.15
CA VAL A 1026 72.81 -2.66 1.83
C VAL A 1026 74.29 -2.97 1.69
N GLY A 1027 74.64 -3.85 0.73
CA GLY A 1027 76.03 -4.18 0.38
C GLY A 1027 76.68 -5.24 1.27
N ASN A 1028 77.94 -5.56 0.94
CA ASN A 1028 78.80 -6.39 1.78
C ASN A 1028 80.20 -5.74 1.87
N PRO A 1029 80.60 -5.18 3.03
CA PRO A 1029 79.90 -5.22 4.32
C PRO A 1029 78.61 -4.39 4.34
N LEU A 1030 77.61 -4.83 5.11
CA LEU A 1030 76.32 -4.14 5.28
C LEU A 1030 76.54 -2.70 5.75
N THR A 1031 75.96 -1.75 5.02
CA THR A 1031 76.11 -0.32 5.27
C THR A 1031 74.74 0.37 5.25
N ILE A 1032 74.42 1.11 6.31
CA ILE A 1032 73.29 2.03 6.39
C ILE A 1032 73.70 3.35 5.71
N GLU A 1033 72.95 3.79 4.70
CA GLU A 1033 73.26 5.02 3.96
C GLU A 1033 73.10 6.27 4.84
N THR A 1034 71.97 6.36 5.56
CA THR A 1034 71.67 7.48 6.47
C THR A 1034 70.95 6.99 7.71
N LEU A 1035 71.48 7.30 8.90
CA LEU A 1035 70.87 7.02 10.19
C LEU A 1035 70.60 8.31 10.94
N VAL A 1036 69.32 8.64 11.14
CA VAL A 1036 68.89 9.82 11.89
C VAL A 1036 68.35 9.35 13.24
N LEU A 1037 68.97 9.80 14.33
CA LEU A 1037 68.61 9.43 15.70
C LEU A 1037 68.10 10.64 16.49
N ASP A 1038 67.17 10.39 17.40
CA ASP A 1038 66.68 11.36 18.37
C ASP A 1038 66.34 10.66 19.69
N ASP A 1039 66.18 11.42 20.77
CA ASP A 1039 66.02 10.84 22.11
C ASP A 1039 64.63 10.28 22.43
N SER A 1040 63.65 10.46 21.53
CA SER A 1040 62.30 9.90 21.68
C SER A 1040 62.17 8.47 21.15
N LYS A 1041 63.09 8.03 20.28
CA LYS A 1041 63.03 6.73 19.61
C LYS A 1041 64.01 5.73 20.21
N ALA A 1042 63.52 4.54 20.56
CA ALA A 1042 64.36 3.45 21.00
C ALA A 1042 65.06 2.82 19.79
N PHE A 1043 66.39 2.75 19.84
CA PHE A 1043 67.17 2.15 18.77
C PHE A 1043 67.58 0.72 19.10
N VAL A 1044 67.22 -0.20 18.21
CA VAL A 1044 67.57 -1.61 18.28
C VAL A 1044 68.35 -1.96 17.01
N LEU A 1045 69.51 -2.59 17.18
CA LEU A 1045 70.31 -3.07 16.08
C LEU A 1045 70.57 -4.57 16.29
N GLU A 1046 70.18 -5.38 15.32
CA GLU A 1046 70.24 -6.84 15.38
C GLU A 1046 71.55 -7.37 14.80
N GLU A 1047 72.17 -6.64 13.87
CA GLU A 1047 73.41 -7.03 13.22
C GLU A 1047 74.42 -5.88 13.11
N ASN A 1048 75.71 -6.23 13.23
CA ASN A 1048 76.79 -5.27 13.05
C ASN A 1048 76.83 -4.75 11.61
N CYS A 1049 76.59 -3.46 11.43
CA CYS A 1049 76.63 -2.78 10.14
C CYS A 1049 77.44 -1.49 10.23
N ARG A 1050 77.92 -1.02 9.08
CA ARG A 1050 78.54 0.30 8.96
C ARG A 1050 77.47 1.35 8.76
N VAL A 1051 77.78 2.60 9.07
CA VAL A 1051 76.94 3.74 8.73
C VAL A 1051 77.74 4.79 7.97
N LYS A 1052 77.15 5.35 6.92
CA LYS A 1052 77.80 6.37 6.09
C LYS A 1052 77.48 7.77 6.58
N ASN A 1053 76.20 8.13 6.71
CA ASN A 1053 75.77 9.44 7.19
C ASN A 1053 74.98 9.28 8.49
N VAL A 1054 75.30 10.09 9.50
CA VAL A 1054 74.61 10.09 10.79
C VAL A 1054 74.19 11.49 11.19
N SER A 1055 73.05 11.59 11.86
CA SER A 1055 72.68 12.82 12.56
C SER A 1055 71.97 12.50 13.87
N TYR A 1056 72.29 13.29 14.90
CA TYR A 1056 71.61 13.30 16.17
C TYR A 1056 71.40 14.73 16.62
N THR A 1057 70.19 15.06 17.06
CA THR A 1057 69.89 16.36 17.65
C THR A 1057 69.00 16.19 18.87
N ARG A 1058 69.34 16.93 19.92
CA ARG A 1058 68.58 16.98 21.17
C ARG A 1058 68.43 18.42 21.68
N PRO A 1059 67.21 18.91 21.95
CA PRO A 1059 66.99 20.13 22.72
C PRO A 1059 67.51 20.03 24.16
N MET A 1060 68.07 21.11 24.70
CA MET A 1060 68.61 21.14 26.05
C MET A 1060 68.24 22.42 26.79
N GLU A 1061 67.62 22.29 27.97
CA GLU A 1061 67.36 23.41 28.88
C GLU A 1061 68.58 23.76 29.74
N ASN A 1062 69.31 22.74 30.18
CA ASN A 1062 70.48 22.88 31.07
C ASN A 1062 71.79 22.98 30.29
N GLU A 1063 72.86 23.44 30.94
CA GLU A 1063 74.19 23.63 30.34
C GLU A 1063 74.91 22.30 30.07
N TRP A 1064 74.70 21.30 30.92
CA TRP A 1064 75.33 19.98 30.90
C TRP A 1064 74.31 18.86 30.60
N GLY A 1065 74.77 17.85 29.88
CA GLY A 1065 74.01 16.65 29.50
C GLY A 1065 74.88 15.40 29.47
N THR A 1066 74.26 14.23 29.27
CA THR A 1066 74.95 12.98 28.94
C THR A 1066 74.63 12.55 27.52
N LEU A 1067 75.50 11.81 26.86
CA LEU A 1067 75.30 11.32 25.50
C LEU A 1067 75.95 9.95 25.32
N CYS A 1068 75.23 9.02 24.70
CA CYS A 1068 75.75 7.72 24.32
C CYS A 1068 75.16 7.33 22.96
N LEU A 1069 75.94 7.46 21.89
CA LEU A 1069 75.49 7.20 20.51
C LEU A 1069 76.03 5.87 20.00
N PRO A 1070 75.30 5.13 19.14
CA PRO A 1070 75.70 3.81 18.65
C PRO A 1070 76.80 3.85 17.58
N TYR A 1071 77.26 5.04 17.21
CA TYR A 1071 78.33 5.30 16.25
C TYR A 1071 79.44 6.15 16.87
N ALA A 1072 80.60 6.18 16.22
CA ALA A 1072 81.75 6.94 16.71
C ALA A 1072 81.51 8.46 16.57
N ILE A 1073 81.92 9.23 17.57
CA ILE A 1073 81.81 10.70 17.55
C ILE A 1073 83.20 11.28 17.31
N ASN A 1074 83.40 11.96 16.18
CA ASN A 1074 84.64 12.67 15.88
C ASN A 1074 84.67 14.03 16.60
N VAL A 1075 85.58 14.20 17.56
CA VAL A 1075 85.70 15.42 18.36
C VAL A 1075 86.60 16.43 17.65
N GLY A 1076 86.04 17.61 17.34
CA GLY A 1076 86.76 18.71 16.67
C GLY A 1076 86.42 18.92 15.19
N SER A 1077 85.48 18.15 14.62
CA SER A 1077 84.88 18.50 13.33
C SER A 1077 83.99 19.75 13.51
N GLY A 1078 84.10 20.71 12.60
CA GLY A 1078 83.52 22.06 12.74
C GLY A 1078 81.98 22.15 12.76
N GLU A 1079 81.26 21.03 12.86
CA GLU A 1079 79.80 20.94 12.81
C GLU A 1079 79.15 20.50 14.15
N SER A 1080 79.94 20.13 15.17
CA SER A 1080 79.41 19.85 16.53
C SER A 1080 79.18 21.13 17.32
N THR A 1081 77.97 21.30 17.86
CA THR A 1081 77.61 22.45 18.70
C THR A 1081 78.01 22.28 20.17
N CYS A 1082 78.54 21.12 20.58
CA CYS A 1082 78.82 20.84 21.99
C CYS A 1082 80.30 20.47 22.24
N GLN A 1083 80.68 20.54 23.52
CA GLN A 1083 81.96 20.04 24.03
C GLN A 1083 81.75 18.69 24.68
N PHE A 1084 82.66 17.74 24.43
CA PHE A 1084 82.60 16.38 24.96
C PHE A 1084 83.62 16.18 26.07
N TYR A 1085 83.22 15.43 27.10
CA TYR A 1085 84.02 15.17 28.30
C TYR A 1085 83.94 13.69 28.68
N ASN A 1086 85.10 13.14 29.05
CA ASN A 1086 85.22 11.85 29.71
C ASN A 1086 85.10 12.02 31.23
N VAL A 1087 84.59 11.00 31.92
CA VAL A 1087 84.67 10.93 33.38
C VAL A 1087 86.03 10.32 33.74
N SER A 1088 86.88 11.08 34.45
CA SER A 1088 88.21 10.63 34.89
C SER A 1088 88.27 10.25 36.37
N GLY A 1089 87.24 10.61 37.15
CA GLY A 1089 87.08 10.18 38.54
C GLY A 1089 85.72 10.56 39.14
N VAL A 1090 85.24 9.76 40.09
CA VAL A 1090 84.02 10.03 40.88
C VAL A 1090 84.42 10.07 42.35
N GLY A 1091 84.42 11.26 42.95
CA GLY A 1091 84.72 11.49 44.36
C GLY A 1091 83.45 11.53 45.23
N GLU A 1092 83.62 11.70 46.55
CA GLU A 1092 82.49 11.68 47.51
C GLU A 1092 81.39 12.74 47.21
N ASN A 1093 81.74 13.90 46.64
CA ASN A 1093 80.79 15.00 46.34
C ASN A 1093 80.99 15.64 44.94
N SER A 1094 81.78 15.04 44.05
CA SER A 1094 82.02 15.60 42.71
C SER A 1094 82.36 14.55 41.66
N VAL A 1095 82.06 14.86 40.40
CA VAL A 1095 82.50 14.12 39.21
C VAL A 1095 83.57 14.94 38.52
N THR A 1096 84.76 14.34 38.32
CA THR A 1096 85.88 14.98 37.63
C THR A 1096 85.85 14.63 36.16
N LEU A 1097 85.87 15.68 35.34
CA LEU A 1097 85.81 15.59 33.89
C LEU A 1097 87.14 15.93 33.26
N GLU A 1098 87.46 15.17 32.21
CA GLU A 1098 88.56 15.44 31.29
C GLU A 1098 87.98 15.76 29.90
N ARG A 1099 88.34 16.92 29.34
CA ARG A 1099 87.82 17.36 28.04
C ARG A 1099 88.48 16.58 26.92
N PHE A 1100 87.69 16.14 25.94
CA PHE A 1100 88.23 15.65 24.67
C PHE A 1100 88.64 16.87 23.81
N GLU A 1101 89.93 17.08 23.59
CA GLU A 1101 90.45 18.20 22.79
C GLU A 1101 90.56 17.86 21.29
N VAL A 1102 91.01 16.65 20.96
CA VAL A 1102 91.09 16.09 19.59
C VAL A 1102 91.04 14.56 19.67
N GLY A 1103 90.30 13.92 18.76
CA GLY A 1103 90.23 12.45 18.68
C GLY A 1103 88.83 11.92 18.34
N GLN A 1104 88.65 10.60 18.47
CA GLN A 1104 87.39 9.92 18.21
C GLN A 1104 86.88 9.24 19.49
N ILE A 1105 85.64 9.52 19.87
CA ILE A 1105 84.94 8.78 20.93
C ILE A 1105 84.37 7.51 20.29
N ALA A 1106 84.68 6.36 20.87
CA ALA A 1106 84.26 5.06 20.33
C ALA A 1106 82.73 4.90 20.32
N PRO A 1107 82.16 4.16 19.34
CA PRO A 1107 80.73 3.86 19.29
C PRO A 1107 80.20 3.25 20.59
N GLY A 1108 79.07 3.73 21.08
CA GLY A 1108 78.44 3.28 22.32
C GLY A 1108 79.15 3.76 23.59
N TYR A 1109 80.23 4.53 23.51
CA TYR A 1109 80.92 5.03 24.69
C TYR A 1109 80.15 6.22 25.29
N PRO A 1110 79.68 6.15 26.55
CA PRO A 1110 78.93 7.23 27.16
C PRO A 1110 79.86 8.36 27.57
N VAL A 1111 79.46 9.60 27.29
CA VAL A 1111 80.20 10.82 27.59
C VAL A 1111 79.31 11.87 28.24
N ILE A 1112 79.94 12.83 28.92
CA ILE A 1112 79.26 14.04 29.38
C ILE A 1112 79.47 15.12 28.33
N VAL A 1113 78.42 15.88 28.05
CA VAL A 1113 78.40 16.91 27.03
C VAL A 1113 78.00 18.25 27.64
N ARG A 1114 78.57 19.34 27.13
CA ARG A 1114 78.26 20.71 27.55
C ARG A 1114 77.96 21.58 26.34
N LYS A 1115 77.03 22.52 26.48
CA LYS A 1115 76.87 23.62 25.52
C LYS A 1115 78.17 24.42 25.40
N GLN A 1116 78.53 24.83 24.18
CA GLN A 1116 79.68 25.69 23.94
C GLN A 1116 79.43 27.12 24.43
N ASN A 1117 78.18 27.57 24.45
CA ASN A 1117 77.78 28.87 24.97
C ASN A 1117 76.34 28.85 25.53
N LYS A 1118 75.95 29.88 26.28
CA LYS A 1118 74.65 29.97 26.96
C LYS A 1118 73.45 30.18 26.02
N GLU A 1119 73.67 30.60 24.78
CA GLU A 1119 72.60 30.87 23.79
C GLU A 1119 72.17 29.62 23.02
N GLN A 1120 72.97 28.54 23.08
CA GLN A 1120 72.61 27.27 22.46
C GLN A 1120 71.39 26.62 23.11
N MET A 1121 70.43 26.23 22.27
CA MET A 1121 69.18 25.58 22.67
C MET A 1121 69.19 24.06 22.49
N SER A 1122 70.18 23.50 21.79
CA SER A 1122 70.30 22.07 21.50
C SER A 1122 71.75 21.62 21.41
N ILE A 1123 71.95 20.31 21.55
CA ILE A 1123 73.18 19.62 21.18
C ILE A 1123 72.91 18.86 19.87
N THR A 1124 73.71 19.15 18.85
CA THR A 1124 73.64 18.52 17.53
C THR A 1124 74.98 17.92 17.18
N HIS A 1125 74.94 16.70 16.66
CA HIS A 1125 76.08 16.02 16.06
C HIS A 1125 75.69 15.42 14.72
N ILE A 1126 76.37 15.86 13.66
CA ILE A 1126 76.19 15.40 12.29
C ILE A 1126 77.56 14.94 11.79
N ASP A 1127 77.61 13.79 11.14
CA ASP A 1127 78.82 13.30 10.48
C ASP A 1127 78.45 12.66 9.14
N ASN A 1128 79.04 13.19 8.06
CA ASN A 1128 78.83 12.73 6.69
C ASN A 1128 80.07 11.96 6.22
N ASN A 1129 79.87 10.70 5.82
CA ASN A 1129 80.92 9.73 5.46
C ASN A 1129 81.73 9.19 6.65
N LEU A 1130 81.07 8.92 7.78
CA LEU A 1130 81.70 8.39 8.98
C LEU A 1130 82.36 7.01 8.74
N GLY A 1131 81.69 6.11 8.03
CA GLY A 1131 82.22 4.80 7.61
C GLY A 1131 82.56 3.83 8.75
N THR A 1132 82.10 4.09 9.97
CA THR A 1132 82.40 3.28 11.17
C THR A 1132 81.37 2.18 11.41
N LEU A 1133 81.76 1.18 12.21
CA LEU A 1133 80.88 0.10 12.65
C LEU A 1133 79.96 0.59 13.77
N LEU A 1134 78.66 0.36 13.64
CA LEU A 1134 77.71 0.54 14.73
C LEU A 1134 77.87 -0.57 15.77
N VAL A 1135 77.57 -0.25 17.03
CA VAL A 1135 77.49 -1.23 18.11
C VAL A 1135 76.05 -1.53 18.46
N THR A 1136 75.76 -2.80 18.76
CA THR A 1136 74.42 -3.29 19.12
C THR A 1136 74.05 -3.02 20.57
N SER A 1137 75.00 -2.58 21.41
CA SER A 1137 74.77 -2.25 22.82
C SER A 1137 75.72 -1.14 23.30
N PRO A 1138 75.28 -0.29 24.24
CA PRO A 1138 76.12 0.76 24.80
C PRO A 1138 77.23 0.17 25.67
N MET A 1139 78.39 0.84 25.69
CA MET A 1139 79.49 0.53 26.58
C MET A 1139 79.26 1.19 27.96
N SER A 1140 79.95 0.69 28.99
CA SER A 1140 80.01 1.34 30.30
C SER A 1140 81.45 1.75 30.59
N SER A 1141 81.66 2.99 31.02
CA SER A 1141 82.99 3.50 31.36
C SER A 1141 82.96 4.34 32.62
N TYR A 1142 83.91 4.11 33.54
CA TYR A 1142 83.96 4.75 34.86
C TYR A 1142 82.59 4.81 35.56
N ARG A 1143 81.77 3.76 35.36
CA ARG A 1143 80.38 3.60 35.85
C ARG A 1143 79.35 4.54 35.26
N LEU A 1144 79.70 5.34 34.27
CA LEU A 1144 78.73 5.99 33.40
C LEU A 1144 78.18 4.90 32.46
N VAL A 1145 76.88 4.63 32.58
CA VAL A 1145 76.15 3.58 31.85
C VAL A 1145 75.27 4.25 30.80
N GLY A 1146 75.56 4.00 29.52
CA GLY A 1146 74.79 4.51 28.39
C GLY A 1146 73.53 3.68 28.09
N THR A 1147 72.59 4.27 27.37
CA THR A 1147 71.36 3.61 26.91
C THR A 1147 71.06 3.99 25.46
N PHE A 1148 70.57 3.06 24.63
CA PHE A 1148 70.05 3.35 23.26
C PHE A 1148 68.52 3.37 23.20
N ALA A 1149 67.87 3.07 24.32
CA ALA A 1149 66.42 3.12 24.48
C ALA A 1149 66.07 3.83 25.78
N THR A 1150 64.81 4.27 25.90
CA THR A 1150 64.30 4.80 27.15
C THR A 1150 64.42 3.76 28.24
N THR A 1151 65.12 4.11 29.32
CA THR A 1151 65.43 3.16 30.40
C THR A 1151 65.07 3.80 31.73
N GLU A 1152 64.37 3.03 32.58
CA GLU A 1152 64.15 3.43 33.97
C GLU A 1152 65.46 3.26 34.76
N VAL A 1153 65.90 4.34 35.40
CA VAL A 1153 67.17 4.36 36.11
C VAL A 1153 66.98 3.77 37.51
N PRO A 1154 67.86 2.86 37.97
CA PRO A 1154 67.78 2.31 39.33
C PRO A 1154 67.81 3.39 40.42
N GLU A 1155 67.08 3.16 41.51
CA GLU A 1155 66.90 4.12 42.62
C GLU A 1155 68.20 4.57 43.30
N ASP A 1156 69.22 3.71 43.29
CA ASP A 1156 70.54 3.93 43.88
C ASP A 1156 71.52 4.63 42.93
N CYS A 1157 71.13 4.89 41.69
CA CYS A 1157 71.97 5.53 40.68
C CYS A 1157 71.76 7.05 40.61
N TYR A 1158 72.69 7.74 39.97
CA TYR A 1158 72.65 9.19 39.78
C TYR A 1158 72.38 9.54 38.31
N PHE A 1159 71.52 10.52 38.06
CA PHE A 1159 71.27 11.06 36.72
C PHE A 1159 71.54 12.57 36.70
N LEU A 1160 71.83 13.12 35.53
CA LEU A 1160 72.18 14.53 35.39
C LEU A 1160 70.93 15.40 35.22
N ALA A 1161 70.68 16.30 36.18
CA ALA A 1161 69.53 17.21 36.16
C ALA A 1161 69.84 18.57 36.79
N LYS A 1162 69.53 19.66 36.07
CA LYS A 1162 69.91 21.04 36.43
C LYS A 1162 71.41 21.17 36.68
N ASP A 1163 72.22 20.69 35.73
CA ASP A 1163 73.68 20.79 35.74
C ASP A 1163 74.41 20.05 36.87
N GLU A 1164 73.68 19.22 37.63
CA GLU A 1164 74.18 18.47 38.79
C GLU A 1164 73.74 17.00 38.70
N PHE A 1165 74.59 16.06 39.13
CA PHE A 1165 74.20 14.66 39.25
C PHE A 1165 73.38 14.48 40.53
N ARG A 1166 72.13 14.01 40.36
CA ARG A 1166 71.15 13.81 41.42
C ARG A 1166 70.85 12.33 41.59
N LEU A 1167 70.76 11.90 42.84
CA LEU A 1167 70.37 10.54 43.20
C LEU A 1167 68.88 10.31 42.85
N VAL A 1168 68.57 9.21 42.19
CA VAL A 1168 67.22 8.92 41.66
C VAL A 1168 66.17 8.88 42.77
N ARG A 1169 66.39 8.12 43.85
CA ARG A 1169 65.42 7.98 44.96
C ARG A 1169 65.04 9.30 45.67
N ASP A 1170 65.90 10.32 45.59
CA ASP A 1170 65.71 11.60 46.28
C ASP A 1170 65.05 12.66 45.38
N TYR A 1171 64.82 12.36 44.11
CA TYR A 1171 64.25 13.29 43.13
C TYR A 1171 62.72 13.18 43.08
N LYS A 1172 62.00 14.24 43.49
CA LYS A 1172 60.51 14.27 43.49
C LYS A 1172 59.95 14.57 42.08
N PRO A 1173 58.85 13.92 41.66
CA PRO A 1173 57.93 13.11 42.46
C PRO A 1173 58.18 11.60 42.32
N VAL A 1174 58.40 10.95 43.47
CA VAL A 1174 58.81 9.54 43.67
C VAL A 1174 57.80 8.49 43.17
N ALA A 1175 56.62 8.89 42.68
CA ALA A 1175 55.57 7.94 42.26
C ALA A 1175 55.73 7.37 40.84
N ALA A 1176 56.68 7.84 40.02
CA ALA A 1176 56.76 7.49 38.59
C ALA A 1176 58.12 6.92 38.11
N GLY A 1177 59.11 6.79 39.00
CA GLY A 1177 60.51 6.44 38.62
C GLY A 1177 61.19 7.54 37.80
N VAL A 1178 62.52 7.53 37.69
CA VAL A 1178 63.27 8.44 36.78
C VAL A 1178 63.59 7.68 35.50
N LYS A 1179 62.98 8.08 34.38
CA LYS A 1179 63.26 7.50 33.07
C LYS A 1179 64.21 8.40 32.28
N LEU A 1180 65.32 7.81 31.82
CA LEU A 1180 66.18 8.46 30.86
C LEU A 1180 65.70 8.17 29.44
N ALA A 1181 65.63 9.23 28.63
CA ALA A 1181 65.40 9.14 27.19
C ALA A 1181 66.52 8.34 26.49
N ALA A 1182 66.30 7.93 25.24
CA ALA A 1182 67.31 7.22 24.47
C ALA A 1182 68.59 8.06 24.29
N PHE A 1183 69.72 7.37 24.09
CA PHE A 1183 71.04 7.96 23.87
C PHE A 1183 71.57 8.79 25.05
N ARG A 1184 71.11 8.46 26.27
CA ARG A 1184 71.56 9.08 27.53
C ARG A 1184 72.51 8.17 28.28
N ALA A 1185 73.06 8.70 29.36
CA ALA A 1185 73.75 7.90 30.35
C ALA A 1185 73.42 8.34 31.77
N TYR A 1186 73.48 7.40 32.72
CA TYR A 1186 73.42 7.62 34.17
C TYR A 1186 74.70 7.10 34.83
N LEU A 1187 74.96 7.54 36.06
CA LEU A 1187 76.14 7.16 36.83
C LEU A 1187 75.77 6.16 37.93
N GLN A 1188 76.42 5.00 37.93
CA GLN A 1188 76.24 3.94 38.93
C GLN A 1188 77.27 4.08 40.09
N PRO A 1189 76.86 3.97 41.37
CA PRO A 1189 77.75 4.15 42.53
C PRO A 1189 78.67 2.93 42.82
N GLN A 1190 79.65 3.13 43.72
CA GLN A 1190 80.64 2.13 44.17
C GLN A 1190 80.18 1.38 45.44
N GLU A 1191 79.19 0.48 45.34
CA GLU A 1191 78.69 -0.38 46.43
C GLU A 1191 78.04 0.29 47.67
N GLN A 1192 77.09 -0.43 48.28
CA GLN A 1192 76.15 0.03 49.32
C GLN A 1192 76.82 0.43 50.63
N THR A 1193 76.59 1.66 51.09
CA THR A 1193 76.58 1.96 52.53
C THR A 1193 75.28 2.65 52.91
N ALA A 1194 74.56 1.99 53.82
CA ALA A 1194 73.32 2.46 54.42
C ALA A 1194 73.60 3.74 55.25
N GLU A 1195 72.62 4.64 55.19
CA GLU A 1195 72.47 5.83 56.05
C GLU A 1195 73.53 6.95 55.91
N ARG A 1196 73.28 7.90 55.00
CA ARG A 1196 73.71 9.31 55.14
C ARG A 1196 72.89 10.23 54.23
N ARG A 1197 72.73 11.50 54.65
CA ARG A 1197 72.02 12.58 53.95
C ARG A 1197 72.56 12.79 52.52
N ALA A 1198 71.65 13.12 51.60
CA ALA A 1198 71.86 13.26 50.15
C ALA A 1198 73.07 14.13 49.76
N PRO A 1199 74.15 13.55 49.19
CA PRO A 1199 75.18 14.32 48.52
C PRO A 1199 74.71 14.65 47.08
N VAL A 1200 74.76 15.94 46.72
CA VAL A 1200 74.67 16.39 45.32
C VAL A 1200 76.07 16.26 44.72
N LEU A 1201 76.20 15.56 43.59
CA LEU A 1201 77.48 15.41 42.90
C LEU A 1201 77.64 16.54 41.89
N ASN A 1202 78.58 17.46 42.15
CA ASN A 1202 78.87 18.58 41.25
C ASN A 1202 79.83 18.19 40.13
N ILE A 1203 79.68 18.80 38.95
CA ILE A 1203 80.59 18.62 37.83
C ILE A 1203 81.81 19.54 37.99
N SER A 1204 83.02 18.98 37.90
CA SER A 1204 84.29 19.72 37.96
C SER A 1204 85.19 19.39 36.76
N VAL A 1205 85.78 20.39 36.12
CA VAL A 1205 86.68 20.22 34.96
C VAL A 1205 88.12 20.39 35.43
N GLY A 1206 88.90 19.30 35.48
CA GLY A 1206 90.32 19.30 35.89
C GLY A 1206 90.55 19.44 37.41
N GLY A 1207 91.38 18.56 37.97
CA GLY A 1207 91.61 18.45 39.41
C GLY A 1207 92.41 19.61 40.02
N GLU A 1208 91.71 20.51 40.72
CA GLU A 1208 92.16 21.19 41.95
C GLU A 1208 90.92 21.81 42.63
N ALA A 1209 90.42 21.18 43.71
CA ALA A 1209 89.38 21.76 44.55
C ALA A 1209 90.04 22.61 45.65
N SER A 1210 90.17 23.92 45.38
CA SER A 1210 89.92 25.06 46.30
C SER A 1210 90.90 26.22 46.05
N GLY A 1211 90.37 27.35 45.56
CA GLY A 1211 90.98 28.67 45.74
C GLY A 1211 91.32 29.45 44.47
N VAL A 1212 90.34 30.23 43.99
CA VAL A 1212 90.39 31.24 42.91
C VAL A 1212 90.36 30.67 41.49
N ASP A 1213 89.38 31.16 40.74
CA ASP A 1213 89.01 30.82 39.38
C ASP A 1213 90.21 30.90 38.42
N ALA A 1214 90.51 29.80 37.72
CA ALA A 1214 91.55 29.77 36.69
C ALA A 1214 91.23 30.73 35.52
N ALA A 1215 89.95 31.08 35.32
CA ALA A 1215 89.57 32.13 34.39
C ALA A 1215 90.04 33.52 34.85
N GLU A 1216 90.02 33.83 36.17
CA GLU A 1216 90.55 35.09 36.70
C GLU A 1216 92.09 35.17 36.66
N VAL A 1217 92.80 34.04 36.67
CA VAL A 1217 94.28 34.02 36.58
C VAL A 1217 94.73 34.29 35.14
N VAL A 1218 94.02 33.77 34.14
CA VAL A 1218 94.28 34.07 32.73
C VAL A 1218 93.92 35.52 32.38
N ASP A 1219 92.85 36.07 32.94
CA ASP A 1219 92.50 37.49 32.76
C ASP A 1219 93.51 38.44 33.44
N ALA A 1220 94.08 38.10 34.61
CA ALA A 1220 95.09 38.93 35.29
C ALA A 1220 96.45 38.95 34.56
N LEU A 1221 96.78 37.89 33.82
CA LEU A 1221 98.00 37.77 33.00
C LEU A 1221 97.94 38.60 31.71
N ASN A 1222 96.74 38.94 31.25
CA ASN A 1222 96.49 39.69 30.00
C ASN A 1222 96.15 41.18 30.22
N ASN A 1223 96.21 41.69 31.46
CA ASN A 1223 95.79 43.05 31.79
C ASN A 1223 96.99 44.02 31.95
N GLU A 1224 97.01 45.12 31.20
CA GLU A 1224 98.06 46.16 31.28
C GLU A 1224 97.94 46.95 32.59
N GLY A 1225 98.68 46.52 33.61
CA GLY A 1225 98.70 47.17 34.93
C GLY A 1225 98.97 46.23 36.09
N THR A 1226 99.11 44.92 35.83
CA THR A 1226 99.42 43.90 36.84
C THR A 1226 100.87 44.01 37.32
N GLU A 1227 101.08 44.00 38.65
CA GLU A 1227 102.40 44.05 39.27
C GLU A 1227 102.71 42.72 40.01
N TYR A 1228 103.92 42.20 39.83
CA TYR A 1228 104.37 40.94 40.43
C TYR A 1228 105.44 41.19 41.49
N TYR A 1229 105.40 40.43 42.58
CA TYR A 1229 106.38 40.52 43.67
C TYR A 1229 106.80 39.13 44.14
N ASP A 1230 108.01 39.03 44.69
CA ASP A 1230 108.46 37.85 45.42
C ASP A 1230 107.95 37.86 46.88
N LEU A 1231 108.24 36.78 47.62
CA LEU A 1231 107.81 36.60 49.01
C LEU A 1231 108.41 37.62 49.99
N ASP A 1232 109.50 38.29 49.63
CA ASP A 1232 110.15 39.32 50.43
C ASP A 1232 109.60 40.73 50.10
N GLY A 1233 108.59 40.82 49.22
CA GLY A 1233 107.91 42.05 48.83
C GLY A 1233 108.66 42.87 47.77
N ARG A 1234 109.64 42.28 47.07
CA ARG A 1234 110.37 42.97 45.98
C ARG A 1234 109.68 42.73 44.65
N ARG A 1235 109.53 43.80 43.85
CA ARG A 1235 108.88 43.73 42.55
C ARG A 1235 109.72 42.90 41.57
N ILE A 1236 109.08 41.97 40.88
CA ILE A 1236 109.68 41.10 39.86
C ILE A 1236 109.00 41.36 38.50
N PRO A 1237 109.73 41.24 37.38
CA PRO A 1237 109.22 41.62 36.06
C PRO A 1237 108.22 40.61 35.49
N ALA A 1238 108.25 39.38 35.99
CA ALA A 1238 107.33 38.31 35.63
C ALA A 1238 107.26 37.30 36.78
N LEU A 1239 106.19 36.53 36.76
CA LEU A 1239 105.96 35.39 37.64
C LEU A 1239 107.09 34.35 37.54
N ARG A 1240 107.50 33.79 38.68
CA ARG A 1240 108.60 32.81 38.77
C ARG A 1240 108.17 31.52 39.44
N LYS A 1241 108.89 30.43 39.17
CA LYS A 1241 108.69 29.15 39.83
C LYS A 1241 108.90 29.30 41.34
N GLY A 1242 107.94 28.85 42.14
CA GLY A 1242 107.78 29.15 43.56
C GLY A 1242 106.58 30.06 43.83
N VAL A 1243 106.55 30.64 45.03
CA VAL A 1243 105.44 31.49 45.49
C VAL A 1243 105.66 32.94 45.06
N ASN A 1244 104.65 33.53 44.44
CA ASN A 1244 104.62 34.92 43.99
C ASN A 1244 103.45 35.66 44.66
N ILE A 1245 103.56 36.98 44.73
CA ILE A 1245 102.48 37.87 45.12
C ILE A 1245 102.11 38.69 43.88
N VAL A 1246 100.84 38.66 43.47
CA VAL A 1246 100.34 39.37 42.29
C VAL A 1246 99.34 40.43 42.73
N LYS A 1247 99.55 41.65 42.27
CA LYS A 1247 98.68 42.79 42.54
C LYS A 1247 98.04 43.28 41.25
N THR A 1248 96.71 43.35 41.23
CA THR A 1248 95.94 43.87 40.09
C THR A 1248 94.91 44.85 40.65
N GLY A 1249 95.11 46.15 40.42
CA GLY A 1249 94.37 47.20 41.13
C GLY A 1249 94.56 47.13 42.66
N ASP A 1250 93.45 47.16 43.42
CA ASP A 1250 93.46 47.13 44.89
C ASP A 1250 93.52 45.71 45.49
N LYS A 1251 93.52 44.68 44.66
CA LYS A 1251 93.53 43.28 45.10
C LYS A 1251 94.94 42.71 45.04
N VAL A 1252 95.41 42.18 46.17
CA VAL A 1252 96.69 41.46 46.30
C VAL A 1252 96.42 39.98 46.54
N ARG A 1253 97.05 39.10 45.76
CA ARG A 1253 96.83 37.64 45.77
C ARG A 1253 98.16 36.91 45.83
N LYS A 1254 98.18 35.74 46.48
CA LYS A 1254 99.34 34.85 46.53
C LYS A 1254 99.19 33.77 45.45
N VAL A 1255 100.11 33.72 44.48
CA VAL A 1255 100.07 32.82 43.32
C VAL A 1255 101.29 31.90 43.37
N ILE A 1256 101.07 30.59 43.48
CA ILE A 1256 102.14 29.60 43.55
C ILE A 1256 102.31 28.95 42.19
N ILE A 1257 103.51 29.05 41.61
CA ILE A 1257 103.86 28.44 40.33
C ILE A 1257 104.76 27.25 40.61
N LYS A 1258 104.22 26.04 40.44
CA LYS A 1258 104.96 24.81 40.73
C LYS A 1258 106.07 24.51 39.75
#